data_AF-A0A0G0XTY2-F1
#
_entry.id   AF-A0A0G0XTY2-F1
#
_cell.length_a   1.000
_cell.length_b   1.000
_cell.length_c   1.000
_cell.angle_alpha   90.00
_cell.angle_beta   90.00
_cell.angle_gamma   90.00
#
_symmetry.space_group_name_H-M   'P 1'
#
loop_
_entity.id
_entity.type
_entity.pdbx_description
1 polymer ?
#
loop_
_entity_poly.entity_id
_entity_poly.type
_entity_poly.pdbx_seq_one_letter_code
_entity_poly.pdbx_strand_id
1 'polypeptide(L)'
;MKLLVTGAAGFIGSNFVHYWLEKYPNDEIRVIDALTYAGNIENLTPVINKIKFYEADINDRAKVDEALKGVDAVVHFAAESHVDRSIFDPSRYWQTNVHGTVTLLEEAHKLGITRFHHISTDEVYGELPLDSSDKFSEKTPYAPRPDNLYALSKAEADKVVMDFYHNTDMFITISNCSNNYGPYQFPEKFIPIVVTNLIDNIKVPVHGDGKNVRDWIHARDHASAIDLILQKGVKGETYLVGSDNDRNNDYIARQIVNLYGKDEKVIRHVPDRHSNDRRYAIDATKIITELGWRPEIGRDNFDDGLKETVEWYKNNQDWWRPLLKRRALITDEEKVVSAFITLDRETGKTKFIFGKLEDQDKIKLPEDDLKEHFVEGNLVRFEIVKKNLQSKKWYQESSDEVKRQIEALSLNPATFGYVEDLSLREDKMNGDTLLKITKIVHADPEFGIYGIATWFEVVNPENIKRMEGYFSWGWGPKSGAKLLVLIRRRGEITHFAFQRETRFPTGSVVYNLAGGFPKLNESVLNFIIRSLKKDLNLDIKDGDITLNEIVSLGRVIPDSGITNNHPNLYAVILDFDETKFPELQAGDKFEEEKGIVLWPVSEVSEIVSKCDDSYFLAAMARLTLSGIYTINLSENNKKND
;
A
#
# COMPACT_ATOMS: atom_id res chain seq x y z
N MET A 1 -40.80 17.92 -1.03
CA MET A 1 -39.85 17.55 -2.10
C MET A 1 -39.55 16.06 -2.01
N LYS A 2 -39.25 15.42 -3.13
CA LYS A 2 -38.77 14.04 -3.20
C LYS A 2 -37.33 14.04 -3.66
N LEU A 3 -36.41 13.61 -2.80
CA LEU A 3 -34.98 13.58 -3.08
C LEU A 3 -34.50 12.16 -3.35
N LEU A 4 -33.66 11.99 -4.37
CA LEU A 4 -32.77 10.84 -4.45
C LEU A 4 -31.40 11.24 -3.91
N VAL A 5 -30.95 10.57 -2.85
CA VAL A 5 -29.63 10.74 -2.25
C VAL A 5 -28.81 9.49 -2.56
N THR A 6 -27.80 9.63 -3.41
CA THR A 6 -26.89 8.51 -3.70
C THR A 6 -25.78 8.46 -2.65
N GLY A 7 -25.29 7.27 -2.28
CA GLY A 7 -24.16 7.13 -1.34
C GLY A 7 -24.51 7.47 0.11
N ALA A 8 -25.81 7.43 0.46
CA ALA A 8 -26.30 7.91 1.74
C ALA A 8 -26.05 6.94 2.91
N ALA A 9 -25.59 5.71 2.67
CA ALA A 9 -25.07 4.84 3.73
C ALA A 9 -23.61 5.18 4.10
N GLY A 10 -22.95 6.06 3.35
CA GLY A 10 -21.64 6.63 3.69
C GLY A 10 -21.70 7.69 4.79
N PHE A 11 -20.54 8.22 5.17
CA PHE A 11 -20.41 9.22 6.24
C PHE A 11 -21.18 10.52 5.97
N ILE A 12 -20.86 11.24 4.89
CA ILE A 12 -21.44 12.57 4.63
C ILE A 12 -22.92 12.44 4.21
N GLY A 13 -23.21 11.49 3.32
CA GLY A 13 -24.58 11.28 2.83
C GLY A 13 -25.58 10.90 3.93
N SER A 14 -25.18 10.07 4.91
CA SER A 14 -26.06 9.75 6.06
C SER A 14 -26.32 10.96 6.94
N ASN A 15 -25.29 11.77 7.24
CA ASN A 15 -25.47 13.03 7.98
C ASN A 15 -26.39 14.00 7.25
N PHE A 16 -26.31 14.08 5.91
CA PHE A 16 -27.26 14.88 5.11
C PHE A 16 -28.69 14.37 5.21
N VAL A 17 -28.91 13.05 5.15
CA VAL A 17 -30.25 12.44 5.32
C VAL A 17 -30.83 12.74 6.70
N HIS A 18 -30.04 12.59 7.77
CA HIS A 18 -30.46 12.94 9.13
C HIS A 18 -30.85 14.42 9.23
N TYR A 19 -29.98 15.31 8.77
CA TYR A 19 -30.23 16.76 8.75
C TYR A 19 -31.50 17.11 7.95
N TRP A 20 -31.67 16.54 6.76
CA TRP A 20 -32.80 16.86 5.90
C TRP A 20 -34.13 16.40 6.51
N LEU A 21 -34.19 15.19 7.06
CA LEU A 21 -35.42 14.68 7.68
C LEU A 21 -35.76 15.36 9.00
N GLU A 22 -34.77 15.90 9.71
CA GLU A 22 -35.00 16.74 10.87
C GLU A 22 -35.62 18.08 10.47
N LYS A 23 -35.09 18.72 9.42
CA LYS A 23 -35.52 20.05 8.97
C LYS A 23 -36.80 20.04 8.12
N TYR A 24 -36.98 19.01 7.29
CA TYR A 24 -38.08 18.86 6.34
C TYR A 24 -38.78 17.50 6.55
N PRO A 25 -39.49 17.30 7.68
CA PRO A 25 -40.03 15.99 8.06
C PRO A 25 -41.13 15.44 7.14
N ASN A 26 -41.67 16.27 6.23
CA ASN A 26 -42.71 15.89 5.27
C ASN A 26 -42.15 15.54 3.88
N ASP A 27 -40.84 15.68 3.68
CA ASP A 27 -40.19 15.34 2.42
C ASP A 27 -39.92 13.82 2.32
N GLU A 28 -39.90 13.30 1.09
CA GLU A 28 -39.59 11.89 0.82
C GLU A 28 -38.11 11.78 0.45
N ILE A 29 -37.36 10.93 1.14
CA ILE A 29 -35.99 10.60 0.77
C ILE A 29 -35.92 9.18 0.23
N ARG A 30 -35.32 9.05 -0.95
CA ARG A 30 -34.87 7.79 -1.52
C ARG A 30 -33.36 7.72 -1.43
N VAL A 31 -32.84 6.57 -1.05
CA VAL A 31 -31.41 6.32 -0.98
C VAL A 31 -31.06 5.24 -1.99
N ILE A 32 -30.03 5.49 -2.80
CA ILE A 32 -29.36 4.44 -3.58
C ILE A 32 -27.91 4.32 -3.09
N ASP A 33 -27.54 3.12 -2.65
CA ASP A 33 -26.20 2.85 -2.13
C ASP A 33 -25.81 1.41 -2.43
N ALA A 34 -24.56 1.21 -2.85
CA ALA A 34 -24.04 -0.10 -3.21
C ALA A 34 -23.52 -0.90 -2.00
N LEU A 35 -23.57 -0.32 -0.79
CA LEU A 35 -23.04 -0.90 0.44
C LEU A 35 -21.60 -1.43 0.27
N THR A 36 -20.78 -0.66 -0.43
CA THR A 36 -19.35 -0.96 -0.65
C THR A 36 -18.59 -0.91 0.68
N TYR A 37 -17.26 -0.87 0.63
CA TYR A 37 -16.44 -0.81 1.84
C TYR A 37 -16.83 0.30 2.82
N ALA A 38 -17.30 1.45 2.31
CA ALA A 38 -17.63 2.64 3.09
C ALA A 38 -19.13 2.75 3.40
N GLY A 39 -19.98 1.99 2.70
CA GLY A 39 -21.41 1.99 2.93
C GLY A 39 -21.75 1.22 4.20
N ASN A 40 -22.37 1.86 5.18
CA ASN A 40 -22.79 1.23 6.43
C ASN A 40 -24.26 1.55 6.69
N ILE A 41 -25.13 0.55 6.53
CA ILE A 41 -26.58 0.71 6.73
C ILE A 41 -26.91 1.16 8.15
N GLU A 42 -26.06 0.83 9.14
CA GLU A 42 -26.23 1.27 10.53
C GLU A 42 -26.23 2.79 10.69
N ASN A 43 -25.64 3.52 9.74
CA ASN A 43 -25.69 4.98 9.72
C ASN A 43 -27.12 5.51 9.54
N LEU A 44 -27.98 4.73 8.89
CA LEU A 44 -29.36 5.11 8.55
C LEU A 44 -30.39 4.46 9.48
N THR A 45 -30.00 3.54 10.36
CA THR A 45 -30.90 2.86 11.32
C THR A 45 -31.87 3.82 12.05
N PRO A 46 -31.43 5.01 12.56
CA PRO A 46 -32.35 5.93 13.24
C PRO A 46 -33.46 6.51 12.36
N VAL A 47 -33.28 6.52 11.03
CA VAL A 47 -34.19 7.11 10.05
C VAL A 47 -34.68 6.12 8.99
N ILE A 48 -34.37 4.83 9.14
CA ILE A 48 -34.61 3.81 8.10
C ILE A 48 -36.08 3.72 7.69
N ASN A 49 -36.99 3.92 8.66
CA ASN A 49 -38.44 3.89 8.43
C ASN A 49 -38.98 5.15 7.74
N LYS A 50 -38.16 6.19 7.56
CA LYS A 50 -38.51 7.46 6.90
C LYS A 50 -37.92 7.58 5.49
N ILE A 51 -37.17 6.56 5.04
CA ILE A 51 -36.54 6.56 3.72
C ILE A 51 -36.97 5.34 2.91
N LYS A 52 -36.82 5.43 1.59
CA LYS A 52 -36.88 4.27 0.70
C LYS A 52 -35.46 3.90 0.27
N PHE A 53 -34.96 2.76 0.73
CA PHE A 53 -33.60 2.31 0.45
C PHE A 53 -33.56 1.36 -0.77
N TYR A 54 -32.62 1.62 -1.67
CA TYR A 54 -32.31 0.82 -2.84
C TYR A 54 -30.85 0.38 -2.75
N GLU A 55 -30.62 -0.89 -2.45
CA GLU A 55 -29.28 -1.48 -2.50
C GLU A 55 -28.88 -1.72 -3.95
N ALA A 56 -28.06 -0.82 -4.52
CA ALA A 56 -27.64 -0.89 -5.90
C ALA A 56 -26.40 -0.01 -6.18
N ASP A 57 -25.60 -0.45 -7.14
CA ASP A 57 -24.58 0.38 -7.77
C ASP A 57 -25.24 1.44 -8.66
N ILE A 58 -24.70 2.65 -8.68
CA ILE A 58 -25.17 3.75 -9.54
C ILE A 58 -24.94 3.49 -11.03
N ASN A 59 -24.19 2.45 -11.38
CA ASN A 59 -24.05 1.92 -12.73
C ASN A 59 -25.18 0.94 -13.13
N ASP A 60 -25.99 0.46 -12.17
CA ASP A 60 -27.19 -0.33 -12.47
C ASP A 60 -28.32 0.59 -12.94
N ARG A 61 -28.38 0.82 -14.25
CA ARG A 61 -29.38 1.69 -14.90
C ARG A 61 -30.82 1.32 -14.56
N ALA A 62 -31.13 0.03 -14.42
CA ALA A 62 -32.50 -0.39 -14.13
C ALA A 62 -32.91 0.02 -12.71
N LYS A 63 -32.01 -0.17 -11.74
CA LYS A 63 -32.22 0.26 -10.36
C LYS A 63 -32.20 1.78 -10.21
N VAL A 64 -31.32 2.46 -10.94
CA VAL A 64 -31.28 3.93 -11.00
C VAL A 64 -32.60 4.48 -11.57
N ASP A 65 -33.08 3.98 -12.71
CA ASP A 65 -34.38 4.35 -13.29
C ASP A 65 -35.53 4.15 -12.30
N GLU A 66 -35.54 3.00 -11.59
CA GLU A 66 -36.54 2.72 -10.56
C GLU A 66 -36.49 3.72 -9.39
N ALA A 67 -35.29 4.05 -8.92
CA ALA A 67 -35.09 4.97 -7.81
C ALA A 67 -35.48 6.42 -8.18
N LEU A 68 -35.21 6.84 -9.42
CA LEU A 68 -35.47 8.18 -9.94
C LEU A 68 -36.96 8.46 -10.24
N LYS A 69 -37.83 7.45 -10.37
CA LYS A 69 -39.25 7.67 -10.74
C LYS A 69 -40.00 8.62 -9.81
N GLY A 70 -40.34 9.81 -10.33
CA GLY A 70 -41.06 10.84 -9.60
C GLY A 70 -40.22 11.58 -8.54
N VAL A 71 -38.89 11.55 -8.66
CA VAL A 71 -37.96 12.35 -7.86
C VAL A 71 -37.91 13.78 -8.38
N ASP A 72 -37.86 14.76 -7.49
CA ASP A 72 -37.76 16.18 -7.83
C ASP A 72 -36.30 16.63 -8.01
N ALA A 73 -35.38 16.09 -7.19
CA ALA A 73 -33.95 16.37 -7.29
C ALA A 73 -33.05 15.22 -6.86
N VAL A 74 -31.86 15.19 -7.45
CA VAL A 74 -30.77 14.26 -7.09
C VAL A 74 -29.69 15.00 -6.30
N VAL A 75 -29.25 14.40 -5.20
CA VAL A 75 -28.07 14.82 -4.41
C VAL A 75 -27.05 13.69 -4.45
N HIS A 76 -25.96 13.91 -5.18
CA HIS A 76 -25.04 12.84 -5.57
C HIS A 76 -23.79 12.79 -4.68
N PHE A 77 -23.80 11.95 -3.62
CA PHE A 77 -22.62 11.68 -2.78
C PHE A 77 -21.87 10.39 -3.14
N ALA A 78 -22.48 9.45 -3.88
CA ALA A 78 -21.88 8.16 -4.17
C ALA A 78 -20.52 8.30 -4.89
N ALA A 79 -19.46 7.80 -4.26
CA ALA A 79 -18.11 7.82 -4.79
C ALA A 79 -17.24 6.80 -4.06
N GLU A 80 -16.21 6.30 -4.75
CA GLU A 80 -15.03 5.71 -4.12
C GLU A 80 -14.11 6.87 -3.68
N SER A 81 -13.78 6.93 -2.38
CA SER A 81 -13.19 8.15 -1.79
C SER A 81 -11.91 7.96 -0.96
N HIS A 82 -11.28 6.78 -0.97
CA HIS A 82 -10.10 6.53 -0.13
C HIS A 82 -8.82 6.58 -0.94
N VAL A 83 -8.05 7.67 -0.80
CA VAL A 83 -6.80 7.90 -1.54
C VAL A 83 -5.89 6.66 -1.56
N ASP A 84 -5.55 6.06 -0.41
CA ASP A 84 -4.67 4.87 -0.41
C ASP A 84 -5.23 3.66 -1.15
N ARG A 85 -6.57 3.50 -1.23
CA ARG A 85 -7.19 2.36 -1.92
C ARG A 85 -7.19 2.54 -3.43
N SER A 86 -7.20 3.78 -3.90
CA SER A 86 -7.19 4.11 -5.33
C SER A 86 -5.96 3.58 -6.07
N ILE A 87 -4.86 3.34 -5.36
CA ILE A 87 -3.63 2.73 -5.90
C ILE A 87 -3.84 1.26 -6.32
N PHE A 88 -4.75 0.53 -5.65
CA PHE A 88 -4.87 -0.93 -5.77
C PHE A 88 -6.06 -1.38 -6.62
N ASP A 89 -7.11 -0.56 -6.70
CA ASP A 89 -8.27 -0.79 -7.58
C ASP A 89 -8.60 0.51 -8.35
N PRO A 90 -7.69 0.96 -9.24
CA PRO A 90 -7.82 2.25 -9.91
C PRO A 90 -9.03 2.32 -10.86
N SER A 91 -9.40 1.19 -11.46
CA SER A 91 -10.54 1.11 -12.39
C SER A 91 -11.86 1.37 -11.68
N ARG A 92 -12.04 0.90 -10.45
CA ARG A 92 -13.26 1.11 -9.65
C ARG A 92 -13.53 2.58 -9.35
N TYR A 93 -12.49 3.40 -9.19
CA TYR A 93 -12.64 4.86 -9.01
C TYR A 93 -13.21 5.51 -10.27
N TRP A 94 -12.74 5.12 -11.45
CA TRP A 94 -13.30 5.63 -12.71
C TRP A 94 -14.72 5.14 -12.95
N GLN A 95 -14.97 3.85 -12.70
CA GLN A 95 -16.27 3.24 -12.86
C GLN A 95 -17.33 3.88 -11.96
N THR A 96 -16.99 4.15 -10.70
CA THR A 96 -17.93 4.75 -9.75
C THR A 96 -18.02 6.26 -9.95
N ASN A 97 -16.89 6.97 -9.89
CA ASN A 97 -16.90 8.42 -9.81
C ASN A 97 -17.22 9.07 -11.16
N VAL A 98 -16.73 8.52 -12.27
CA VAL A 98 -16.95 9.08 -13.61
C VAL A 98 -18.12 8.41 -14.30
N HIS A 99 -18.04 7.10 -14.56
CA HIS A 99 -19.08 6.39 -15.31
C HIS A 99 -20.43 6.31 -14.55
N GLY A 100 -20.38 6.13 -13.23
CA GLY A 100 -21.57 6.19 -12.38
C GLY A 100 -22.24 7.56 -12.41
N THR A 101 -21.45 8.65 -12.40
CA THR A 101 -21.96 10.02 -12.56
C THR A 101 -22.64 10.20 -13.93
N VAL A 102 -22.03 9.73 -15.02
CA VAL A 102 -22.64 9.74 -16.37
C VAL A 102 -23.98 9.00 -16.34
N THR A 103 -24.01 7.80 -15.76
CA THR A 103 -25.22 6.96 -15.69
C THR A 103 -26.35 7.69 -14.95
N LEU A 104 -26.06 8.29 -13.80
CA LEU A 104 -27.05 9.06 -13.04
C LEU A 104 -27.57 10.27 -13.82
N LEU A 105 -26.69 11.03 -14.48
CA LEU A 105 -27.07 12.20 -15.27
C LEU A 105 -27.96 11.81 -16.46
N GLU A 106 -27.59 10.76 -17.20
CA GLU A 106 -28.36 10.27 -18.36
C GLU A 106 -29.76 9.80 -17.95
N GLU A 107 -29.86 8.96 -16.92
CA GLU A 107 -31.16 8.44 -16.47
C GLU A 107 -32.01 9.56 -15.82
N ALA A 108 -31.40 10.50 -15.09
CA ALA A 108 -32.11 11.66 -14.55
C ALA A 108 -32.64 12.57 -15.66
N HIS A 109 -31.82 12.86 -16.67
CA HIS A 109 -32.22 13.66 -17.82
C HIS A 109 -33.36 13.01 -18.61
N LYS A 110 -33.24 11.71 -18.90
CA LYS A 110 -34.24 10.90 -19.60
C LYS A 110 -35.60 10.90 -18.90
N LEU A 111 -35.62 10.88 -17.56
CA LEU A 111 -36.83 10.92 -16.75
C LEU A 111 -37.35 12.35 -16.49
N GLY A 112 -36.70 13.37 -17.06
CA GLY A 112 -37.12 14.76 -16.93
C GLY A 112 -36.84 15.37 -15.55
N ILE A 113 -35.89 14.82 -14.78
CA ILE A 113 -35.49 15.39 -13.49
C ILE A 113 -34.68 16.65 -13.75
N THR A 114 -35.19 17.77 -13.26
CA THR A 114 -34.64 19.08 -13.60
C THR A 114 -33.60 19.58 -12.60
N ARG A 115 -33.42 18.96 -11.42
CA ARG A 115 -32.48 19.43 -10.40
C ARG A 115 -31.46 18.35 -10.02
N PHE A 116 -30.18 18.68 -10.17
CA PHE A 116 -29.07 17.79 -9.83
C PHE A 116 -27.99 18.55 -9.06
N HIS A 117 -27.58 18.04 -7.91
CA HIS A 117 -26.49 18.59 -7.12
C HIS A 117 -25.38 17.55 -6.98
N HIS A 118 -24.18 17.89 -7.48
CA HIS A 118 -23.01 17.04 -7.42
C HIS A 118 -22.11 17.41 -6.25
N ILE A 119 -21.75 16.43 -5.42
CA ILE A 119 -20.84 16.62 -4.30
C ILE A 119 -19.43 16.24 -4.75
N SER A 120 -18.50 17.19 -4.69
CA SER A 120 -17.09 17.03 -5.00
C SER A 120 -16.20 17.47 -3.84
N THR A 121 -14.91 17.60 -4.08
CA THR A 121 -13.87 17.73 -3.04
C THR A 121 -12.90 18.86 -3.38
N ASP A 122 -12.26 19.45 -2.39
CA ASP A 122 -11.14 20.39 -2.58
C ASP A 122 -9.88 19.77 -3.19
N GLU A 123 -9.68 18.45 -3.04
CA GLU A 123 -8.52 17.73 -3.61
C GLU A 123 -8.41 17.85 -5.14
N VAL A 124 -9.49 18.20 -5.85
CA VAL A 124 -9.47 18.44 -7.31
C VAL A 124 -8.56 19.62 -7.69
N TYR A 125 -8.28 20.53 -6.75
CA TYR A 125 -7.42 21.70 -6.97
C TYR A 125 -5.94 21.39 -6.74
N GLY A 126 -5.59 20.21 -6.21
CA GLY A 126 -4.21 19.83 -5.88
C GLY A 126 -3.73 20.44 -4.56
N GLU A 127 -2.44 20.73 -4.45
CA GLU A 127 -1.83 21.19 -3.19
C GLU A 127 -1.43 22.67 -3.20
N LEU A 128 -1.55 23.31 -2.04
CA LEU A 128 -0.99 24.63 -1.77
C LEU A 128 0.34 24.52 -1.01
N PRO A 129 1.27 25.47 -1.18
CA PRO A 129 2.43 25.59 -0.30
C PRO A 129 2.00 25.85 1.15
N LEU A 130 2.70 25.22 2.11
CA LEU A 130 2.39 25.38 3.54
C LEU A 130 2.49 26.81 4.04
N ASP A 131 3.49 27.53 3.57
CA ASP A 131 3.79 28.90 4.02
C ASP A 131 3.01 29.96 3.23
N SER A 132 2.10 29.55 2.33
CA SER A 132 1.27 30.45 1.55
C SER A 132 -0.05 30.80 2.25
N SER A 133 -0.49 32.04 2.09
CA SER A 133 -1.83 32.50 2.46
C SER A 133 -2.90 32.20 1.40
N ASP A 134 -2.51 31.60 0.26
CA ASP A 134 -3.43 31.29 -0.83
C ASP A 134 -4.53 30.34 -0.38
N LYS A 135 -5.67 30.41 -1.06
CA LYS A 135 -6.83 29.55 -0.85
C LYS A 135 -7.44 29.18 -2.20
N PHE A 136 -8.03 28.01 -2.27
CA PHE A 136 -8.81 27.59 -3.43
C PHE A 136 -10.11 28.39 -3.50
N SER A 137 -10.44 28.84 -4.71
CA SER A 137 -11.71 29.49 -5.05
C SER A 137 -12.32 28.78 -6.26
N GLU A 138 -13.54 29.14 -6.64
CA GLU A 138 -14.19 28.62 -7.86
C GLU A 138 -13.39 28.92 -9.14
N LYS A 139 -12.45 29.88 -9.08
CA LYS A 139 -11.56 30.27 -10.20
C LYS A 139 -10.25 29.50 -10.22
N THR A 140 -9.93 28.74 -9.18
CA THR A 140 -8.72 27.94 -9.13
C THR A 140 -8.83 26.82 -10.17
N PRO A 141 -7.81 26.63 -11.04
CA PRO A 141 -7.84 25.53 -12.00
C PRO A 141 -7.72 24.19 -11.28
N TYR A 142 -8.38 23.15 -11.81
CA TYR A 142 -8.16 21.79 -11.34
C TYR A 142 -6.74 21.36 -11.66
N ALA A 143 -6.04 20.87 -10.63
CA ALA A 143 -4.66 20.41 -10.71
C ALA A 143 -4.41 19.26 -9.73
N PRO A 144 -5.25 18.19 -9.73
CA PRO A 144 -5.08 17.08 -8.82
C PRO A 144 -3.73 16.42 -9.08
N ARG A 145 -3.09 15.91 -8.02
CA ARG A 145 -1.81 15.22 -8.19
C ARG A 145 -1.96 13.97 -9.07
N PRO A 146 -1.00 13.68 -9.98
CA PRO A 146 -1.07 12.50 -10.83
C PRO A 146 -1.09 11.17 -10.07
N ASP A 147 -0.58 11.14 -8.85
CA ASP A 147 -0.55 9.95 -7.96
C ASP A 147 -1.80 9.84 -7.05
N ASN A 148 -2.72 10.81 -7.08
CA ASN A 148 -3.99 10.78 -6.34
C ASN A 148 -5.17 10.49 -7.30
N LEU A 149 -5.39 9.21 -7.61
CA LEU A 149 -6.43 8.78 -8.55
C LEU A 149 -7.86 9.10 -8.06
N TYR A 150 -8.08 9.19 -6.75
CA TYR A 150 -9.33 9.68 -6.19
C TYR A 150 -9.63 11.10 -6.67
N ALA A 151 -8.72 12.04 -6.40
CA ALA A 151 -8.87 13.44 -6.78
C ALA A 151 -9.00 13.61 -8.30
N LEU A 152 -8.22 12.83 -9.08
CA LEU A 152 -8.32 12.84 -10.54
C LEU A 152 -9.71 12.41 -11.04
N SER A 153 -10.22 11.27 -10.54
CA SER A 153 -11.53 10.78 -10.95
C SER A 153 -12.68 11.72 -10.55
N LYS A 154 -12.57 12.42 -9.40
CA LYS A 154 -13.52 13.45 -8.99
C LYS A 154 -13.45 14.69 -9.89
N ALA A 155 -12.25 15.13 -10.26
CA ALA A 155 -12.08 16.24 -11.20
C ALA A 155 -12.67 15.93 -12.58
N GLU A 156 -12.56 14.69 -13.07
CA GLU A 156 -13.21 14.29 -14.32
C GLU A 156 -14.73 14.17 -14.19
N ALA A 157 -15.25 13.70 -13.05
CA ALA A 157 -16.68 13.70 -12.78
C ALA A 157 -17.27 15.12 -12.80
N ASP A 158 -16.57 16.10 -12.19
CA ASP A 158 -16.96 17.51 -12.21
C ASP A 158 -17.05 18.05 -13.64
N LYS A 159 -16.09 17.70 -14.51
CA LYS A 159 -16.11 18.08 -15.93
C LYS A 159 -17.29 17.47 -16.68
N VAL A 160 -17.59 16.18 -16.44
CA VAL A 160 -18.76 15.50 -17.02
C VAL A 160 -20.06 16.19 -16.60
N VAL A 161 -20.19 16.53 -15.32
CA VAL A 161 -21.36 17.24 -14.78
C VAL A 161 -21.54 18.60 -15.47
N MET A 162 -20.44 19.34 -15.66
CA MET A 162 -20.48 20.62 -16.37
C MET A 162 -20.77 20.48 -17.87
N ASP A 163 -20.30 19.43 -18.52
CA ASP A 163 -20.68 19.13 -19.91
C ASP A 163 -22.20 18.86 -20.02
N PHE A 164 -22.78 18.10 -19.10
CA PHE A 164 -24.24 17.91 -19.03
C PHE A 164 -25.00 19.22 -18.81
N TYR A 165 -24.47 20.11 -17.97
CA TYR A 165 -25.06 21.44 -17.80
C TYR A 165 -25.04 22.25 -19.10
N HIS A 166 -23.93 22.22 -19.86
CA HIS A 166 -23.82 22.96 -21.11
C HIS A 166 -24.72 22.40 -22.22
N ASN A 167 -24.95 21.08 -22.22
CA ASN A 167 -25.69 20.40 -23.28
C ASN A 167 -27.16 20.12 -22.96
N THR A 168 -27.63 20.42 -21.74
CA THR A 168 -29.01 20.13 -21.31
C THR A 168 -29.64 21.28 -20.53
N ASP A 169 -30.97 21.24 -20.36
CA ASP A 169 -31.69 22.20 -19.53
C ASP A 169 -31.66 21.90 -18.03
N MET A 170 -30.95 20.85 -17.59
CA MET A 170 -30.87 20.47 -16.19
C MET A 170 -30.30 21.60 -15.32
N PHE A 171 -30.96 21.88 -14.21
CA PHE A 171 -30.46 22.75 -13.15
C PHE A 171 -29.40 22.00 -12.34
N ILE A 172 -28.14 22.18 -12.74
CA ILE A 172 -26.98 21.56 -12.14
C ILE A 172 -26.26 22.54 -11.22
N THR A 173 -25.76 22.04 -10.09
CA THR A 173 -24.85 22.77 -9.18
C THR A 173 -23.80 21.79 -8.68
N ILE A 174 -22.59 22.29 -8.37
CA ILE A 174 -21.50 21.50 -7.79
C ILE A 174 -21.12 22.13 -6.44
N SER A 175 -20.77 21.32 -5.44
CA SER A 175 -20.07 21.80 -4.25
C SER A 175 -18.73 21.10 -4.06
N ASN A 176 -17.63 21.86 -3.90
CA ASN A 176 -16.32 21.31 -3.53
C ASN A 176 -16.08 21.63 -2.05
N CYS A 177 -16.07 20.60 -1.20
CA CYS A 177 -15.98 20.77 0.25
C CYS A 177 -14.61 20.38 0.81
N SER A 178 -14.26 20.94 1.97
CA SER A 178 -13.06 20.60 2.75
C SER A 178 -13.23 19.32 3.55
N ASN A 179 -12.24 18.97 4.39
CA ASN A 179 -12.26 17.73 5.15
C ASN A 179 -13.40 17.68 6.18
N ASN A 180 -14.39 16.84 5.92
CA ASN A 180 -15.48 16.60 6.86
C ASN A 180 -15.02 15.83 8.11
N TYR A 181 -15.63 16.17 9.25
CA TYR A 181 -15.54 15.41 10.51
C TYR A 181 -16.87 15.39 11.25
N GLY A 182 -17.08 14.39 12.11
CA GLY A 182 -18.31 14.26 12.91
C GLY A 182 -18.81 12.82 13.06
N PRO A 183 -20.06 12.65 13.54
CA PRO A 183 -20.73 11.35 13.68
C PRO A 183 -20.70 10.50 12.42
N TYR A 184 -20.60 9.17 12.58
CA TYR A 184 -20.62 8.19 11.49
C TYR A 184 -19.40 8.20 10.54
N GLN A 185 -18.33 8.94 10.84
CA GLN A 185 -17.09 8.83 10.08
C GLN A 185 -16.37 7.51 10.38
N PHE A 186 -15.86 6.82 9.36
CA PHE A 186 -15.20 5.53 9.56
C PHE A 186 -13.94 5.66 10.44
N PRO A 187 -13.64 4.67 11.32
CA PRO A 187 -12.54 4.72 12.27
C PRO A 187 -11.14 4.76 11.62
N GLU A 188 -11.03 4.50 10.31
CA GLU A 188 -9.78 4.63 9.55
C GLU A 188 -9.37 6.09 9.26
N LYS A 189 -10.30 7.04 9.39
CA LYS A 189 -10.03 8.47 9.13
C LYS A 189 -9.32 9.10 10.31
N PHE A 190 -8.64 10.23 10.06
CA PHE A 190 -7.70 10.83 11.00
C PHE A 190 -8.31 11.23 12.36
N ILE A 191 -9.42 11.97 12.40
CA ILE A 191 -10.07 12.33 13.67
C ILE A 191 -10.58 11.06 14.39
N PRO A 192 -11.34 10.16 13.73
CA PRO A 192 -11.84 8.94 14.36
C PRO A 192 -10.75 8.01 14.88
N ILE A 193 -9.62 7.84 14.18
CA ILE A 193 -8.55 6.97 14.63
C ILE A 193 -7.86 7.51 15.88
N VAL A 194 -7.70 8.84 15.97
CA VAL A 194 -7.19 9.50 17.19
C VAL A 194 -8.13 9.19 18.37
N VAL A 195 -9.43 9.41 18.21
CA VAL A 195 -10.41 9.19 19.29
C VAL A 195 -10.51 7.73 19.70
N THR A 196 -10.68 6.82 18.73
CA THR A 196 -10.84 5.39 19.02
C THR A 196 -9.57 4.78 19.63
N ASN A 197 -8.37 5.21 19.21
CA ASN A 197 -7.13 4.77 19.84
C ASN A 197 -7.01 5.22 21.29
N LEU A 198 -7.44 6.44 21.61
CA LEU A 198 -7.48 6.92 23.00
C LEU A 198 -8.42 6.09 23.88
N ILE A 199 -9.58 5.67 23.32
CA ILE A 199 -10.53 4.78 24.00
C ILE A 199 -9.89 3.43 24.32
N ASP A 200 -9.17 2.84 23.37
CA ASP A 200 -8.54 1.52 23.53
C ASP A 200 -7.11 1.58 24.10
N ASN A 201 -6.67 2.75 24.60
CA ASN A 201 -5.32 3.01 25.11
C ASN A 201 -4.18 2.63 24.14
N ILE A 202 -4.40 2.80 22.84
CA ILE A 202 -3.39 2.69 21.77
C ILE A 202 -2.78 4.08 21.53
N LYS A 203 -1.51 4.14 21.15
CA LYS A 203 -0.86 5.41 20.78
C LYS A 203 -1.55 6.05 19.56
N VAL A 204 -1.55 7.37 19.52
CA VAL A 204 -2.19 8.15 18.45
C VAL A 204 -1.20 8.35 17.30
N PRO A 205 -1.43 7.78 16.10
CA PRO A 205 -0.55 7.97 14.96
C PRO A 205 -0.77 9.35 14.31
N VAL A 206 0.31 10.07 14.07
CA VAL A 206 0.34 11.28 13.23
C VAL A 206 1.32 11.07 12.08
N HIS A 207 0.83 11.12 10.85
CA HIS A 207 1.65 10.86 9.65
C HIS A 207 2.66 11.98 9.39
N GLY A 208 3.87 11.59 9.01
CA GLY A 208 4.92 12.51 8.55
C GLY A 208 5.43 13.40 9.68
N ASP A 209 5.48 14.70 9.41
CA ASP A 209 5.85 15.74 10.38
C ASP A 209 4.63 16.38 11.07
N GLY A 210 3.42 15.87 10.82
CA GLY A 210 2.17 16.41 11.36
C GLY A 210 1.77 17.78 10.81
N LYS A 211 2.58 18.38 9.92
CA LYS A 211 2.38 19.76 9.46
C LYS A 211 1.39 19.90 8.30
N ASN A 212 0.88 18.79 7.75
CA ASN A 212 -0.15 18.88 6.71
C ASN A 212 -1.37 19.66 7.24
N VAL A 213 -1.79 20.67 6.49
CA VAL A 213 -2.89 21.58 6.83
C VAL A 213 -4.14 21.23 6.04
N ARG A 214 -5.29 21.23 6.72
CA ARG A 214 -6.61 21.09 6.11
C ARG A 214 -7.57 22.11 6.70
N ASP A 215 -8.55 22.54 5.92
CA ASP A 215 -9.81 23.11 6.43
C ASP A 215 -10.68 21.93 6.90
N TRP A 216 -11.27 22.05 8.09
CA TRP A 216 -12.06 21.01 8.75
C TRP A 216 -13.50 21.48 8.98
N ILE A 217 -14.46 20.86 8.31
CA ILE A 217 -15.87 21.23 8.41
C ILE A 217 -16.70 20.15 9.10
N HIS A 218 -17.55 20.56 10.04
CA HIS A 218 -18.44 19.60 10.69
C HIS A 218 -19.48 19.06 9.69
N ALA A 219 -19.80 17.76 9.75
CA ALA A 219 -20.71 17.13 8.79
C ALA A 219 -22.11 17.80 8.74
N ARG A 220 -22.58 18.33 9.88
CA ARG A 220 -23.83 19.11 9.96
C ARG A 220 -23.74 20.42 9.17
N ASP A 221 -22.61 21.13 9.24
CA ASP A 221 -22.40 22.38 8.49
C ASP A 221 -22.34 22.12 6.99
N HIS A 222 -21.67 21.06 6.56
CA HIS A 222 -21.68 20.66 5.15
C HIS A 222 -23.11 20.32 4.66
N ALA A 223 -23.89 19.57 5.46
CA ALA A 223 -25.28 19.30 5.12
C ALA A 223 -26.12 20.59 4.99
N SER A 224 -25.92 21.57 5.88
CA SER A 224 -26.58 22.87 5.81
C SER A 224 -26.20 23.69 4.58
N ALA A 225 -24.95 23.59 4.12
CA ALA A 225 -24.48 24.25 2.90
C ALA A 225 -25.16 23.66 1.67
N ILE A 226 -25.23 22.33 1.59
CA ILE A 226 -25.90 21.61 0.50
C ILE A 226 -27.38 21.99 0.44
N ASP A 227 -28.06 22.00 1.59
CA ASP A 227 -29.45 22.46 1.69
C ASP A 227 -29.61 23.88 1.15
N LEU A 228 -28.76 24.82 1.56
CA LEU A 228 -28.85 26.18 1.04
C LEU A 228 -28.57 26.27 -0.47
N ILE A 229 -27.63 25.49 -1.00
CA ILE A 229 -27.36 25.40 -2.45
C ILE A 229 -28.58 24.83 -3.19
N LEU A 230 -29.24 23.80 -2.64
CA LEU A 230 -30.47 23.25 -3.22
C LEU A 230 -31.60 24.28 -3.31
N GLN A 231 -31.73 25.14 -2.30
CA GLN A 231 -32.78 26.17 -2.24
C GLN A 231 -32.46 27.42 -3.07
N LYS A 232 -31.20 27.87 -3.07
CA LYS A 232 -30.81 29.21 -3.56
C LYS A 232 -29.66 29.22 -4.57
N GLY A 233 -28.98 28.10 -4.75
CA GLY A 233 -27.84 28.01 -5.67
C GLY A 233 -28.26 28.35 -7.10
N VAL A 234 -27.34 28.95 -7.85
CA VAL A 234 -27.57 29.38 -9.24
C VAL A 234 -27.21 28.24 -10.20
N LYS A 235 -28.00 28.10 -11.27
CA LYS A 235 -27.83 27.05 -12.28
C LYS A 235 -26.45 27.17 -12.94
N GLY A 236 -25.72 26.06 -12.99
CA GLY A 236 -24.38 25.97 -13.58
C GLY A 236 -23.25 26.41 -12.67
N GLU A 237 -23.53 26.86 -11.45
CA GLU A 237 -22.49 27.34 -10.54
C GLU A 237 -21.91 26.22 -9.66
N THR A 238 -20.62 26.37 -9.41
CA THR A 238 -19.88 25.66 -8.36
C THR A 238 -19.78 26.53 -7.12
N TYR A 239 -19.87 25.93 -5.94
CA TYR A 239 -19.68 26.60 -4.64
C TYR A 239 -18.62 25.86 -3.83
N LEU A 240 -17.54 26.53 -3.44
CA LEU A 240 -16.61 25.96 -2.48
C LEU A 240 -17.14 26.12 -1.05
N VAL A 241 -17.08 25.05 -0.27
CA VAL A 241 -17.65 24.96 1.07
C VAL A 241 -16.56 24.64 2.07
N GLY A 242 -16.15 25.62 2.88
CA GLY A 242 -15.13 25.49 3.92
C GLY A 242 -15.53 26.23 5.20
N SER A 243 -14.84 25.93 6.30
CA SER A 243 -15.12 26.51 7.62
C SER A 243 -14.14 27.61 8.05
N ASP A 244 -13.21 27.99 7.17
CA ASP A 244 -12.18 29.00 7.40
C ASP A 244 -11.32 28.71 8.65
N ASN A 245 -10.97 27.42 8.83
CA ASN A 245 -10.27 26.95 10.03
C ASN A 245 -9.06 26.07 9.71
N ASP A 246 -8.26 26.44 8.70
CA ASP A 246 -6.99 25.79 8.34
C ASP A 246 -6.15 25.38 9.58
N ARG A 247 -6.14 24.08 9.93
CA ARG A 247 -5.37 23.51 11.04
C ARG A 247 -4.48 22.38 10.54
N ASN A 248 -3.29 22.28 11.13
CA ASN A 248 -2.43 21.12 10.89
C ASN A 248 -2.89 19.90 11.69
N ASN A 249 -2.55 18.71 11.20
CA ASN A 249 -2.89 17.44 11.85
C ASN A 249 -2.40 17.37 13.30
N ASP A 250 -1.25 17.96 13.56
CA ASP A 250 -0.63 18.00 14.89
C ASP A 250 -1.48 18.77 15.92
N TYR A 251 -2.05 19.92 15.51
CA TYR A 251 -3.00 20.69 16.30
C TYR A 251 -4.23 19.85 16.61
N ILE A 252 -4.81 19.19 15.61
CA ILE A 252 -6.01 18.36 15.76
C ILE A 252 -5.78 17.23 16.74
N ALA A 253 -4.67 16.49 16.60
CA ALA A 253 -4.32 15.39 17.50
C ALA A 253 -4.19 15.86 18.95
N ARG A 254 -3.47 16.97 19.18
CA ARG A 254 -3.33 17.58 20.52
C ARG A 254 -4.67 18.00 21.10
N GLN A 255 -5.52 18.68 20.32
CA GLN A 255 -6.84 19.10 20.81
C GLN A 255 -7.70 17.91 21.23
N ILE A 256 -7.75 16.85 20.42
CA ILE A 256 -8.52 15.65 20.76
C ILE A 256 -7.96 14.97 22.02
N VAL A 257 -6.63 14.83 22.14
CA VAL A 257 -5.98 14.24 23.32
C VAL A 257 -6.29 15.03 24.59
N ASN A 258 -6.25 16.37 24.51
CA ASN A 258 -6.57 17.27 25.62
C ASN A 258 -8.04 17.21 26.00
N LEU A 259 -8.96 17.26 25.01
CA LEU A 259 -10.41 17.10 25.22
C LEU A 259 -10.78 15.73 25.82
N TYR A 260 -10.02 14.69 25.47
CA TYR A 260 -10.18 13.36 26.04
C TYR A 260 -9.62 13.24 27.46
N GLY A 261 -8.68 14.12 27.85
CA GLY A 261 -8.06 14.14 29.17
C GLY A 261 -6.84 13.23 29.32
N LYS A 262 -6.03 13.06 28.27
CA LYS A 262 -4.77 12.28 28.29
C LYS A 262 -3.55 13.20 28.07
N ASP A 263 -2.36 12.70 28.43
CA ASP A 263 -1.08 13.38 28.19
C ASP A 263 -0.68 13.27 26.71
N GLU A 264 -0.25 14.38 26.10
CA GLU A 264 0.17 14.46 24.68
C GLU A 264 1.29 13.47 24.30
N LYS A 265 2.02 12.88 25.26
CA LYS A 265 2.99 11.79 25.04
C LYS A 265 2.42 10.53 24.38
N VAL A 266 1.09 10.39 24.34
CA VAL A 266 0.44 9.31 23.59
C VAL A 266 0.51 9.51 22.08
N ILE A 267 0.81 10.73 21.61
CA ILE A 267 0.99 11.06 20.20
C ILE A 267 2.33 10.50 19.72
N ARG A 268 2.30 9.77 18.59
CA ARG A 268 3.47 9.19 17.92
C ARG A 268 3.46 9.60 16.46
N HIS A 269 4.55 10.23 16.03
CA HIS A 269 4.80 10.43 14.60
C HIS A 269 5.17 9.12 13.94
N VAL A 270 4.53 8.84 12.81
CA VAL A 270 4.69 7.61 12.00
C VAL A 270 5.09 7.99 10.58
N PRO A 271 5.70 7.07 9.79
CA PRO A 271 6.08 7.37 8.42
C PRO A 271 4.91 7.92 7.61
N ASP A 272 5.17 8.93 6.78
CA ASP A 272 4.14 9.60 6.00
C ASP A 272 3.40 8.63 5.05
N ARG A 273 2.20 9.03 4.61
CA ARG A 273 1.39 8.28 3.63
C ARG A 273 1.73 8.72 2.20
N HIS A 274 1.42 7.85 1.24
CA HIS A 274 1.57 8.16 -0.17
C HIS A 274 0.59 9.29 -0.56
N SER A 275 0.99 10.17 -1.48
CA SER A 275 0.13 11.25 -2.01
C SER A 275 -0.52 12.12 -0.92
N ASN A 276 0.28 12.56 0.06
CA ASN A 276 -0.19 13.40 1.16
C ASN A 276 0.06 14.88 0.90
N ASP A 277 -0.89 15.54 0.22
CA ASP A 277 -0.80 16.97 -0.11
C ASP A 277 -0.54 17.81 1.12
N ARG A 278 0.33 18.82 0.98
CA ARG A 278 0.82 19.56 2.15
C ARG A 278 -0.26 20.48 2.73
N ARG A 279 -1.03 21.20 1.92
CA ARG A 279 -2.07 22.11 2.40
C ARG A 279 -3.27 22.15 1.46
N TYR A 280 -4.46 22.03 2.05
CA TYR A 280 -5.73 22.43 1.43
C TYR A 280 -6.35 23.54 2.27
N ALA A 281 -6.89 24.56 1.60
CA ALA A 281 -7.56 25.68 2.24
C ALA A 281 -8.57 26.27 1.26
N ILE A 282 -9.78 26.55 1.75
CA ILE A 282 -10.90 27.00 0.93
C ILE A 282 -11.22 28.48 1.20
N ASP A 283 -11.42 29.23 0.12
CA ASP A 283 -12.10 30.52 0.14
C ASP A 283 -13.60 30.30 -0.12
N ALA A 284 -14.40 30.31 0.95
CA ALA A 284 -15.85 30.14 0.89
C ALA A 284 -16.62 31.46 0.64
N THR A 285 -15.94 32.54 0.21
CA THR A 285 -16.56 33.87 0.06
C THR A 285 -17.80 33.86 -0.83
N LYS A 286 -17.80 33.06 -1.90
CA LYS A 286 -18.92 33.01 -2.85
C LYS A 286 -20.21 32.53 -2.19
N ILE A 287 -20.20 31.36 -1.55
CA ILE A 287 -21.40 30.82 -0.89
C ILE A 287 -21.87 31.71 0.27
N ILE A 288 -20.92 32.37 0.96
CA ILE A 288 -21.23 33.31 2.05
C ILE A 288 -21.93 34.56 1.54
N THR A 289 -21.42 35.17 0.47
CA THR A 289 -21.92 36.46 -0.03
C THR A 289 -23.14 36.31 -0.93
N GLU A 290 -23.18 35.29 -1.78
CA GLU A 290 -24.28 35.09 -2.73
C GLU A 290 -25.48 34.37 -2.11
N LEU A 291 -25.26 33.33 -1.30
CA LEU A 291 -26.35 32.53 -0.73
C LEU A 291 -26.67 32.87 0.73
N GLY A 292 -25.72 33.52 1.42
CA GLY A 292 -25.83 33.86 2.83
C GLY A 292 -25.46 32.72 3.79
N TRP A 293 -24.77 31.68 3.32
CA TRP A 293 -24.34 30.57 4.17
C TRP A 293 -23.20 31.00 5.10
N ARG A 294 -23.17 30.48 6.33
CA ARG A 294 -21.99 30.53 7.22
C ARG A 294 -21.96 29.25 8.05
N PRO A 295 -20.77 28.70 8.35
CA PRO A 295 -20.67 27.55 9.25
C PRO A 295 -21.09 27.97 10.66
N GLU A 296 -21.90 27.16 11.33
CA GLU A 296 -22.20 27.33 12.76
C GLU A 296 -20.98 26.92 13.61
N ILE A 297 -20.26 25.88 13.17
CA ILE A 297 -19.03 25.36 13.79
C ILE A 297 -17.82 25.80 12.97
N GLY A 298 -17.61 27.12 12.94
CA GLY A 298 -16.45 27.76 12.30
C GLY A 298 -15.18 27.71 13.14
N ARG A 299 -14.21 28.58 12.82
CA ARG A 299 -12.91 28.67 13.51
C ARG A 299 -12.99 28.79 15.03
N ASP A 300 -13.90 29.62 15.54
CA ASP A 300 -13.97 29.98 16.97
C ASP A 300 -14.64 28.88 17.81
N ASN A 301 -15.54 28.10 17.22
CA ASN A 301 -16.30 27.02 17.88
C ASN A 301 -15.78 25.63 17.49
N PHE A 302 -14.62 25.55 16.85
CA PHE A 302 -14.08 24.29 16.32
C PHE A 302 -13.89 23.23 17.43
N ASP A 303 -13.44 23.65 18.60
CA ASP A 303 -13.20 22.75 19.73
C ASP A 303 -14.52 22.16 20.28
N ASP A 304 -15.64 22.89 20.17
CA ASP A 304 -16.98 22.37 20.53
C ASP A 304 -17.41 21.26 19.56
N GLY A 305 -17.18 21.44 18.27
CA GLY A 305 -17.42 20.40 17.26
C GLY A 305 -16.55 19.15 17.48
N LEU A 306 -15.27 19.33 17.81
CA LEU A 306 -14.40 18.22 18.18
C LEU A 306 -14.89 17.51 19.45
N LYS A 307 -15.34 18.26 20.46
CA LYS A 307 -15.89 17.70 21.68
C LYS A 307 -17.16 16.89 21.42
N GLU A 308 -18.10 17.41 20.61
CA GLU A 308 -19.29 16.67 20.17
C GLU A 308 -18.87 15.36 19.49
N THR A 309 -17.89 15.43 18.59
CA THR A 309 -17.37 14.25 17.87
C THR A 309 -16.76 13.22 18.82
N VAL A 310 -15.90 13.65 19.77
CA VAL A 310 -15.27 12.78 20.77
C VAL A 310 -16.32 12.06 21.61
N GLU A 311 -17.31 12.81 22.13
CA GLU A 311 -18.39 12.23 22.93
C GLU A 311 -19.26 11.28 22.12
N TRP A 312 -19.49 11.55 20.83
CA TRP A 312 -20.20 10.64 19.95
C TRP A 312 -19.47 9.29 19.83
N TYR A 313 -18.16 9.25 19.58
CA TYR A 313 -17.42 7.99 19.51
C TYR A 313 -17.36 7.25 20.85
N LYS A 314 -17.30 7.95 21.98
CA LYS A 314 -17.36 7.33 23.32
C LYS A 314 -18.69 6.61 23.55
N ASN A 315 -19.79 7.20 23.11
CA ASN A 315 -21.14 6.71 23.33
C ASN A 315 -21.63 5.72 22.26
N ASN A 316 -20.95 5.61 21.12
CA ASN A 316 -21.37 4.77 19.98
C ASN A 316 -20.31 3.70 19.65
N GLN A 317 -19.75 3.03 20.66
CA GLN A 317 -18.74 1.98 20.46
C GLN A 317 -19.27 0.78 19.68
N ASP A 318 -20.54 0.42 19.87
CA ASP A 318 -21.19 -0.65 19.14
C ASP A 318 -21.29 -0.35 17.64
N TRP A 319 -21.25 0.92 17.25
CA TRP A 319 -21.21 1.32 15.84
C TRP A 319 -19.81 1.18 15.22
N TRP A 320 -18.75 1.72 15.85
CA TRP A 320 -17.42 1.73 15.22
C TRP A 320 -16.56 0.49 15.51
N ARG A 321 -16.77 -0.22 16.62
CA ARG A 321 -15.97 -1.42 16.96
C ARG A 321 -16.10 -2.51 15.90
N PRO A 322 -17.30 -2.83 15.36
CA PRO A 322 -17.43 -3.77 14.25
C PRO A 322 -16.69 -3.30 12.99
N LEU A 323 -16.67 -1.99 12.72
CA LEU A 323 -16.02 -1.43 11.53
C LEU A 323 -14.50 -1.62 11.52
N LEU A 324 -13.86 -1.68 12.69
CA LEU A 324 -12.43 -2.02 12.80
C LEU A 324 -12.10 -3.43 12.30
N LYS A 325 -13.10 -4.33 12.34
CA LYS A 325 -12.97 -5.71 11.86
C LYS A 325 -13.40 -5.85 10.39
N ARG A 326 -13.98 -4.80 9.80
CA ARG A 326 -14.52 -4.84 8.44
C ARG A 326 -13.38 -5.01 7.45
N ARG A 327 -13.54 -6.01 6.59
CA ARG A 327 -12.61 -6.36 5.52
C ARG A 327 -13.18 -5.81 4.23
N ALA A 328 -12.45 -4.93 3.57
CA ALA A 328 -12.85 -4.47 2.24
C ALA A 328 -12.18 -5.32 1.18
N LEU A 329 -12.98 -6.12 0.48
CA LEU A 329 -12.53 -7.04 -0.54
C LEU A 329 -12.08 -6.31 -1.80
N ILE A 330 -10.91 -6.69 -2.29
CA ILE A 330 -10.38 -6.39 -3.61
C ILE A 330 -10.34 -7.72 -4.34
N THR A 331 -11.06 -7.82 -5.44
CA THR A 331 -11.14 -9.03 -6.27
C THR A 331 -10.61 -8.71 -7.65
N ASP A 332 -9.78 -9.60 -8.19
CA ASP A 332 -9.44 -9.60 -9.62
C ASP A 332 -10.64 -10.02 -10.48
N GLU A 333 -10.62 -9.73 -11.78
CA GLU A 333 -11.69 -10.00 -12.76
C GLU A 333 -12.10 -11.47 -12.80
N GLU A 334 -11.18 -12.39 -12.48
CA GLU A 334 -11.42 -13.83 -12.42
C GLU A 334 -11.90 -14.33 -11.03
N LYS A 335 -12.00 -13.45 -10.02
CA LYS A 335 -12.32 -13.78 -8.59
C LYS A 335 -11.40 -14.82 -7.94
N VAL A 336 -10.21 -15.08 -8.50
CA VAL A 336 -9.28 -16.15 -8.06
C VAL A 336 -8.45 -15.75 -6.84
N VAL A 337 -8.17 -14.45 -6.66
CA VAL A 337 -7.43 -13.87 -5.54
C VAL A 337 -8.25 -12.74 -4.93
N SER A 338 -8.47 -12.80 -3.62
CA SER A 338 -9.11 -11.72 -2.85
C SER A 338 -8.13 -11.12 -1.86
N ALA A 339 -7.84 -9.82 -1.97
CA ALA A 339 -7.20 -9.09 -0.87
C ALA A 339 -8.28 -8.46 -0.01
N PHE A 340 -8.02 -8.30 1.29
CA PHE A 340 -8.81 -7.45 2.14
C PHE A 340 -7.97 -6.39 2.83
N ILE A 341 -8.51 -5.18 2.82
CA ILE A 341 -7.97 -4.04 3.54
C ILE A 341 -8.47 -4.09 4.98
N THR A 342 -7.55 -3.90 5.92
CA THR A 342 -7.80 -3.70 7.35
C THR A 342 -7.07 -2.44 7.83
N LEU A 343 -7.50 -1.88 8.94
CA LEU A 343 -6.84 -0.71 9.54
C LEU A 343 -5.71 -1.16 10.45
N ASP A 344 -4.48 -0.75 10.17
CA ASP A 344 -3.40 -0.77 11.15
C ASP A 344 -3.52 0.48 12.02
N ARG A 345 -4.07 0.29 13.23
CA ARG A 345 -4.33 1.38 14.17
C ARG A 345 -3.08 2.01 14.75
N GLU A 346 -1.96 1.29 14.75
CA GLU A 346 -0.70 1.77 15.28
C GLU A 346 -0.01 2.73 14.30
N THR A 347 -0.10 2.44 13.01
CA THR A 347 0.47 3.29 11.96
C THR A 347 -0.54 4.24 11.36
N GLY A 348 -1.84 4.04 11.61
CA GLY A 348 -2.92 4.78 10.96
C GLY A 348 -3.05 4.50 9.47
N LYS A 349 -2.46 3.39 8.99
CA LYS A 349 -2.42 3.02 7.58
C LYS A 349 -3.36 1.87 7.28
N THR A 350 -3.76 1.81 6.03
CA THR A 350 -4.41 0.64 5.45
C THR A 350 -3.40 -0.51 5.33
N LYS A 351 -3.72 -1.66 5.93
CA LYS A 351 -2.97 -2.91 5.84
C LYS A 351 -3.69 -3.90 4.92
N PHE A 352 -2.96 -4.48 3.98
CA PHE A 352 -3.45 -5.50 3.06
C PHE A 352 -3.23 -6.90 3.61
N ILE A 353 -4.22 -7.76 3.41
CA ILE A 353 -4.14 -9.18 3.73
C ILE A 353 -4.71 -9.95 2.53
N PHE A 354 -3.91 -10.82 1.91
CA PHE A 354 -4.30 -11.59 0.71
C PHE A 354 -4.83 -12.99 1.10
N GLY A 355 -5.88 -13.49 0.42
CA GLY A 355 -6.48 -14.81 0.66
C GLY A 355 -7.54 -15.24 -0.39
N LYS A 356 -8.15 -16.42 -0.25
CA LYS A 356 -9.32 -16.87 -1.04
C LYS A 356 -10.62 -16.72 -0.21
N LEU A 357 -11.72 -16.33 -0.86
CA LEU A 357 -13.07 -16.32 -0.28
C LEU A 357 -13.59 -17.76 -0.11
N GLU A 358 -13.91 -18.15 1.11
CA GLU A 358 -14.81 -19.29 1.38
C GLU A 358 -16.05 -18.80 2.15
N ASP A 359 -17.17 -19.52 1.97
CA ASP A 359 -18.57 -19.13 2.17
C ASP A 359 -18.91 -18.28 3.41
N GLN A 360 -19.79 -17.29 3.20
CA GLN A 360 -20.12 -16.19 4.13
C GLN A 360 -20.97 -16.57 5.36
N ASP A 361 -21.34 -17.83 5.57
CA ASP A 361 -22.24 -18.20 6.66
C ASP A 361 -21.64 -19.25 7.59
N LYS A 362 -21.09 -18.79 8.73
CA LYS A 362 -21.09 -19.42 10.08
C LYS A 362 -19.81 -19.08 10.86
N ILE A 363 -19.87 -18.11 11.77
CA ILE A 363 -18.91 -18.06 12.89
C ILE A 363 -19.64 -17.70 14.19
N LYS A 364 -19.68 -18.67 15.11
CA LYS A 364 -19.76 -18.47 16.56
C LYS A 364 -18.49 -19.04 17.17
N LEU A 365 -17.80 -18.25 17.98
CA LEU A 365 -16.68 -18.68 18.84
C LEU A 365 -17.21 -18.86 20.27
N PRO A 366 -16.67 -19.83 21.05
CA PRO A 366 -15.62 -19.42 22.00
C PRO A 366 -14.59 -20.50 22.43
N GLU A 367 -13.56 -19.98 23.13
CA GLU A 367 -12.79 -20.57 24.25
C GLU A 367 -11.89 -21.79 23.99
N ASP A 368 -10.62 -21.56 23.59
CA ASP A 368 -9.48 -21.97 24.45
C ASP A 368 -8.12 -21.54 23.85
N ASP A 369 -7.59 -20.51 24.50
CA ASP A 369 -6.45 -19.62 24.24
C ASP A 369 -5.05 -20.26 24.39
N LEU A 370 -4.77 -21.45 23.85
CA LEU A 370 -3.46 -22.11 24.10
C LEU A 370 -2.69 -22.66 22.89
N LYS A 371 -2.99 -22.22 21.66
CA LYS A 371 -2.14 -22.46 20.45
C LYS A 371 -1.82 -21.15 19.71
N GLU A 372 -1.34 -20.19 20.49
CA GLU A 372 -1.15 -18.80 20.14
C GLU A 372 -0.15 -18.59 18.97
N HIS A 373 -0.56 -17.76 18.00
CA HIS A 373 0.18 -17.23 16.82
C HIS A 373 0.12 -17.99 15.47
N PHE A 374 -0.97 -18.73 15.21
CA PHE A 374 -1.37 -19.06 13.83
C PHE A 374 -2.79 -18.52 13.57
N VAL A 375 -2.88 -17.38 12.86
CA VAL A 375 -4.18 -16.83 12.41
C VAL A 375 -4.71 -17.73 11.29
N GLU A 376 -6.03 -17.93 11.17
CA GLU A 376 -6.70 -18.80 10.17
C GLU A 376 -6.17 -18.65 8.72
N GLY A 377 -5.67 -17.47 8.32
CA GLY A 377 -5.03 -17.26 7.02
C GLY A 377 -3.71 -18.02 6.80
N ASN A 378 -2.94 -18.29 7.86
CA ASN A 378 -1.70 -19.05 7.77
C ASN A 378 -1.94 -20.57 7.64
N LEU A 379 -3.10 -21.08 8.10
CA LEU A 379 -3.48 -22.47 7.89
C LEU A 379 -3.81 -22.74 6.42
N VAL A 380 -4.54 -21.83 5.76
CA VAL A 380 -4.83 -21.95 4.32
C VAL A 380 -3.55 -21.81 3.48
N ARG A 381 -2.66 -20.87 3.82
CA ARG A 381 -1.36 -20.71 3.16
C ARG A 381 -0.48 -21.94 3.36
N PHE A 382 -0.46 -22.50 4.57
CA PHE A 382 0.21 -23.77 4.88
C PHE A 382 -0.33 -24.93 4.03
N GLU A 383 -1.64 -25.06 3.88
CA GLU A 383 -2.25 -26.11 3.05
C GLU A 383 -1.94 -25.94 1.55
N ILE A 384 -1.88 -24.71 1.04
CA ILE A 384 -1.46 -24.43 -0.35
C ILE A 384 0.02 -24.80 -0.55
N VAL A 385 0.89 -24.36 0.34
CA VAL A 385 2.33 -24.68 0.32
C VAL A 385 2.53 -26.19 0.38
N LYS A 386 1.82 -26.87 1.27
CA LYS A 386 1.83 -28.33 1.40
C LYS A 386 1.36 -29.02 0.13
N LYS A 387 0.25 -28.57 -0.47
CA LYS A 387 -0.27 -29.13 -1.74
C LYS A 387 0.71 -28.91 -2.90
N ASN A 388 1.31 -27.73 -2.98
CA ASN A 388 2.28 -27.39 -4.00
C ASN A 388 3.54 -28.24 -3.87
N LEU A 389 4.08 -28.39 -2.65
CA LEU A 389 5.15 -29.34 -2.35
C LEU A 389 4.77 -30.76 -2.77
N GLN A 390 3.60 -31.25 -2.36
CA GLN A 390 3.11 -32.58 -2.73
C GLN A 390 2.98 -32.79 -4.24
N SER A 391 2.79 -31.72 -5.02
CA SER A 391 2.73 -31.78 -6.48
C SER A 391 4.11 -31.87 -7.15
N LYS A 392 5.20 -31.50 -6.46
CA LYS A 392 6.55 -31.48 -7.05
C LYS A 392 7.13 -32.88 -7.12
N LYS A 393 7.67 -33.23 -8.28
CA LYS A 393 8.31 -34.54 -8.50
C LYS A 393 9.47 -34.74 -7.53
N TRP A 394 10.29 -33.71 -7.36
CA TRP A 394 11.41 -33.78 -6.43
C TRP A 394 10.99 -33.92 -4.96
N TYR A 395 9.84 -33.36 -4.57
CA TYR A 395 9.34 -33.52 -3.21
C TYR A 395 8.82 -34.94 -3.00
N GLN A 396 8.09 -35.50 -3.97
CA GLN A 396 7.59 -36.87 -3.92
C GLN A 396 8.72 -37.91 -3.80
N GLU A 397 9.83 -37.71 -4.54
CA GLU A 397 11.02 -38.57 -4.54
C GLU A 397 11.97 -38.35 -3.34
N SER A 398 11.71 -37.33 -2.51
CA SER A 398 12.45 -37.09 -1.25
C SER A 398 12.05 -38.10 -0.16
N SER A 399 12.96 -38.37 0.78
CA SER A 399 12.69 -39.28 1.90
C SER A 399 11.62 -38.71 2.84
N ASP A 400 10.88 -39.58 3.53
CA ASP A 400 9.84 -39.15 4.48
C ASP A 400 10.40 -38.28 5.62
N GLU A 401 11.66 -38.50 5.98
CA GLU A 401 12.38 -37.66 6.93
C GLU A 401 12.52 -36.22 6.43
N VAL A 402 12.94 -36.03 5.18
CA VAL A 402 13.06 -34.70 4.56
C VAL A 402 11.69 -34.03 4.43
N LYS A 403 10.65 -34.77 4.02
CA LYS A 403 9.28 -34.23 3.92
C LYS A 403 8.77 -33.70 5.26
N ARG A 404 8.95 -34.46 6.35
CA ARG A 404 8.56 -34.03 7.71
C ARG A 404 9.33 -32.79 8.18
N GLN A 405 10.62 -32.70 7.86
CA GLN A 405 11.43 -31.52 8.18
C GLN A 405 10.94 -30.28 7.42
N ILE A 406 10.61 -30.40 6.13
CA ILE A 406 10.00 -29.30 5.35
C ILE A 406 8.66 -28.88 5.97
N GLU A 407 7.79 -29.83 6.32
CA GLU A 407 6.50 -29.54 6.93
C GLU A 407 6.65 -28.82 8.28
N ALA A 408 7.61 -29.24 9.11
CA ALA A 408 7.91 -28.57 10.37
C ALA A 408 8.42 -27.13 10.15
N LEU A 409 9.26 -26.89 9.14
CA LEU A 409 9.71 -25.55 8.76
C LEU A 409 8.55 -24.68 8.25
N SER A 410 7.55 -25.26 7.57
CA SER A 410 6.35 -24.50 7.16
C SER A 410 5.39 -24.19 8.32
N LEU A 411 5.65 -24.67 9.54
CA LEU A 411 4.90 -24.25 10.72
C LEU A 411 5.65 -23.19 11.53
N ASN A 412 6.91 -22.91 11.22
CA ASN A 412 7.70 -21.90 11.90
C ASN A 412 7.63 -20.56 11.14
N PRO A 413 7.10 -19.48 11.75
CA PRO A 413 6.98 -18.17 11.09
C PRO A 413 8.31 -17.57 10.61
N ALA A 414 9.42 -17.94 11.24
CA ALA A 414 10.74 -17.49 10.84
C ALA A 414 11.21 -18.17 9.54
N THR A 415 10.63 -19.32 9.16
CA THR A 415 11.08 -20.13 8.02
C THR A 415 9.99 -20.35 6.98
N PHE A 416 8.80 -19.79 7.19
CA PHE A 416 7.62 -20.00 6.35
C PHE A 416 7.83 -19.53 4.90
N GLY A 417 8.38 -18.33 4.70
CA GLY A 417 8.63 -17.77 3.36
C GLY A 417 9.60 -18.62 2.53
N TYR A 418 10.56 -19.27 3.19
CA TYR A 418 11.44 -20.22 2.52
C TYR A 418 10.70 -21.47 2.01
N VAL A 419 9.83 -22.05 2.83
CA VAL A 419 9.11 -23.25 2.42
C VAL A 419 8.09 -22.94 1.32
N GLU A 420 7.56 -21.72 1.31
CA GLU A 420 6.75 -21.22 0.21
C GLU A 420 7.57 -21.09 -1.10
N ASP A 421 8.78 -20.54 -1.05
CA ASP A 421 9.72 -20.51 -2.20
C ASP A 421 9.99 -21.92 -2.74
N LEU A 422 10.34 -22.86 -1.85
CA LEU A 422 10.52 -24.25 -2.22
C LEU A 422 9.27 -24.80 -2.91
N SER A 423 8.07 -24.53 -2.39
CA SER A 423 6.81 -25.02 -2.97
C SER A 423 6.53 -24.50 -4.38
N LEU A 424 7.11 -23.36 -4.78
CA LEU A 424 6.92 -22.77 -6.10
C LEU A 424 7.95 -23.24 -7.12
N ARG A 425 9.02 -23.93 -6.71
CA ARG A 425 10.08 -24.37 -7.63
C ARG A 425 9.58 -25.35 -8.69
N GLU A 426 10.06 -25.16 -9.91
CA GLU A 426 9.80 -26.07 -11.02
C GLU A 426 10.62 -27.36 -10.88
N ASP A 427 10.19 -28.44 -11.54
CA ASP A 427 10.92 -29.72 -11.55
C ASP A 427 12.20 -29.69 -12.42
N LYS A 428 12.49 -28.57 -13.08
CA LYS A 428 13.67 -28.40 -13.93
C LYS A 428 14.40 -27.10 -13.62
N MET A 429 15.72 -27.12 -13.73
CA MET A 429 16.58 -25.94 -13.64
C MET A 429 17.63 -25.99 -14.75
N ASN A 430 17.73 -24.94 -15.58
CA ASN A 430 18.75 -24.82 -16.62
C ASN A 430 18.87 -26.04 -17.57
N GLY A 431 17.74 -26.73 -17.81
CA GLY A 431 17.70 -27.95 -18.63
C GLY A 431 17.84 -29.26 -17.85
N ASP A 432 18.27 -29.19 -16.59
CA ASP A 432 18.43 -30.35 -15.71
C ASP A 432 17.16 -30.63 -14.93
N THR A 433 16.88 -31.91 -14.66
CA THR A 433 15.71 -32.34 -13.90
C THR A 433 16.07 -32.46 -12.43
N LEU A 434 15.31 -31.79 -11.55
CA LEU A 434 15.40 -31.94 -10.10
C LEU A 434 14.79 -33.29 -9.72
N LEU A 435 15.58 -34.17 -9.09
CA LEU A 435 15.15 -35.50 -8.68
C LEU A 435 14.65 -35.55 -7.26
N LYS A 436 15.39 -35.02 -6.27
CA LYS A 436 14.95 -35.03 -4.87
C LYS A 436 15.73 -34.03 -4.03
N ILE A 437 15.15 -33.58 -2.93
CA ILE A 437 15.88 -32.85 -1.90
C ILE A 437 16.58 -33.84 -0.97
N THR A 438 17.86 -33.61 -0.74
CA THR A 438 18.72 -34.42 0.12
C THR A 438 19.37 -33.49 1.14
N LYS A 439 19.09 -33.68 2.43
CA LYS A 439 19.62 -32.87 3.55
C LYS A 439 19.18 -31.39 3.48
N ILE A 440 18.20 -31.03 4.31
CA ILE A 440 17.90 -29.62 4.59
C ILE A 440 18.66 -29.27 5.86
N VAL A 441 19.70 -28.46 5.74
CA VAL A 441 20.49 -28.05 6.90
C VAL A 441 19.98 -26.69 7.34
N HIS A 442 19.31 -26.69 8.48
CA HIS A 442 19.05 -25.47 9.24
C HIS A 442 20.32 -25.15 10.02
N ALA A 443 20.88 -23.95 9.83
CA ALA A 443 22.18 -23.58 10.41
C ALA A 443 22.18 -23.71 11.94
N ASP A 444 23.35 -23.97 12.52
CA ASP A 444 23.53 -23.99 13.97
C ASP A 444 23.16 -22.61 14.55
N PRO A 445 22.35 -22.56 15.63
CA PRO A 445 22.05 -21.32 16.35
C PRO A 445 23.29 -20.49 16.74
N GLU A 446 24.46 -21.13 16.89
CA GLU A 446 25.73 -20.50 17.27
C GLU A 446 26.29 -19.56 16.19
N PHE A 447 26.03 -19.81 14.90
CA PHE A 447 26.63 -19.04 13.79
C PHE A 447 25.77 -17.88 13.27
N GLY A 448 24.60 -17.63 13.85
CA GLY A 448 23.79 -16.44 13.55
C GLY A 448 23.35 -16.29 12.08
N ILE A 449 23.43 -17.35 11.25
CA ILE A 449 23.06 -17.29 9.84
C ILE A 449 21.53 -17.36 9.72
N TYR A 450 20.92 -16.28 9.23
CA TYR A 450 19.46 -16.12 9.08
C TYR A 450 18.84 -16.90 7.89
N GLY A 451 19.44 -18.02 7.45
CA GLY A 451 19.08 -18.70 6.20
C GLY A 451 19.02 -20.22 6.27
N ILE A 452 18.32 -20.84 5.31
CA ILE A 452 18.12 -22.29 5.20
C ILE A 452 18.75 -22.79 3.91
N ALA A 453 19.55 -23.85 4.01
CA ALA A 453 20.20 -24.51 2.89
C ALA A 453 19.43 -25.77 2.46
N THR A 454 19.16 -25.90 1.17
CA THR A 454 18.57 -27.08 0.53
C THR A 454 19.47 -27.63 -0.53
N TRP A 455 19.67 -28.94 -0.58
CA TRP A 455 20.38 -29.59 -1.68
C TRP A 455 19.47 -30.48 -2.49
N PHE A 456 19.60 -30.43 -3.81
CA PHE A 456 18.84 -31.20 -4.77
C PHE A 456 19.77 -32.16 -5.50
N GLU A 457 19.39 -33.44 -5.57
CA GLU A 457 19.94 -34.34 -6.58
C GLU A 457 19.33 -33.93 -7.91
N VAL A 458 20.16 -33.67 -8.92
CA VAL A 458 19.71 -33.28 -10.27
C VAL A 458 20.30 -34.21 -11.33
N VAL A 459 19.61 -34.32 -12.46
CA VAL A 459 20.07 -35.07 -13.63
C VAL A 459 20.08 -34.17 -14.86
N ASN A 460 21.23 -34.10 -15.52
CA ASN A 460 21.35 -33.38 -16.78
C ASN A 460 20.80 -34.18 -17.97
N PRO A 461 20.66 -33.58 -19.17
CA PRO A 461 20.21 -34.29 -20.37
C PRO A 461 21.08 -35.49 -20.79
N GLU A 462 22.33 -35.55 -20.33
CA GLU A 462 23.28 -36.65 -20.56
C GLU A 462 23.16 -37.77 -19.51
N ASN A 463 22.14 -37.71 -18.65
CA ASN A 463 21.86 -38.67 -17.59
C ASN A 463 22.91 -38.72 -16.45
N ILE A 464 23.72 -37.67 -16.32
CA ILE A 464 24.72 -37.54 -15.26
C ILE A 464 24.04 -36.94 -14.02
N LYS A 465 24.16 -37.64 -12.89
CA LYS A 465 23.66 -37.21 -11.58
C LYS A 465 24.67 -36.33 -10.86
N ARG A 466 24.21 -35.24 -10.23
CA ARG A 466 25.00 -34.42 -9.31
C ARG A 466 24.14 -33.76 -8.24
N MET A 467 24.77 -33.08 -7.30
CA MET A 467 24.11 -32.34 -6.22
C MET A 467 24.19 -30.84 -6.48
N GLU A 468 23.07 -30.14 -6.33
CA GLU A 468 22.93 -28.69 -6.47
C GLU A 468 22.28 -28.11 -5.21
N GLY A 469 22.97 -27.25 -4.50
CA GLY A 469 22.44 -26.56 -3.31
C GLY A 469 21.62 -25.32 -3.65
N TYR A 470 20.93 -24.75 -2.66
CA TYR A 470 20.30 -23.43 -2.66
C TYR A 470 20.21 -22.90 -1.24
N PHE A 471 20.33 -21.59 -1.07
CA PHE A 471 20.11 -20.90 0.20
C PHE A 471 18.97 -19.89 0.07
N SER A 472 18.16 -19.74 1.11
CA SER A 472 17.05 -18.79 1.16
C SER A 472 16.80 -18.29 2.59
N TRP A 473 16.22 -17.09 2.72
CA TRP A 473 16.12 -16.32 3.96
C TRP A 473 14.73 -16.43 4.59
N GLY A 474 14.72 -16.45 5.91
CA GLY A 474 13.51 -16.42 6.71
C GLY A 474 12.96 -15.03 7.00
N TRP A 475 13.83 -14.09 7.43
CA TRP A 475 13.51 -12.71 7.82
C TRP A 475 14.72 -11.78 7.57
N GLY A 476 14.52 -10.57 7.03
CA GLY A 476 15.60 -9.59 6.84
C GLY A 476 15.15 -8.20 6.33
N PRO A 477 15.37 -7.09 7.08
CA PRO A 477 14.83 -5.75 6.77
C PRO A 477 15.81 -4.76 6.11
N LYS A 478 16.96 -5.20 5.56
CA LYS A 478 17.97 -4.30 4.95
C LYS A 478 18.64 -4.95 3.74
N SER A 479 18.20 -4.61 2.53
CA SER A 479 19.00 -4.86 1.31
C SER A 479 19.58 -3.55 0.80
N GLY A 480 20.88 -3.56 0.52
CA GLY A 480 21.68 -2.45 0.01
C GLY A 480 22.54 -2.80 -1.21
N ALA A 481 22.71 -4.08 -1.56
CA ALA A 481 23.54 -4.51 -2.69
C ALA A 481 22.83 -4.36 -4.05
N LYS A 482 23.41 -3.57 -4.98
CA LYS A 482 22.87 -3.35 -6.34
C LYS A 482 23.62 -4.05 -7.48
N LEU A 483 24.84 -4.49 -7.21
CA LEU A 483 25.75 -5.08 -8.20
C LEU A 483 26.72 -6.02 -7.50
N LEU A 484 27.07 -7.15 -8.11
CA LEU A 484 28.15 -8.04 -7.69
C LEU A 484 29.12 -8.25 -8.85
N VAL A 485 30.38 -7.97 -8.62
CA VAL A 485 31.48 -8.11 -9.58
C VAL A 485 32.53 -9.04 -8.97
N LEU A 486 32.91 -10.08 -9.70
CA LEU A 486 33.99 -11.00 -9.35
C LEU A 486 35.25 -10.58 -10.08
N ILE A 487 36.36 -10.54 -9.35
CA ILE A 487 37.65 -10.14 -9.88
C ILE A 487 38.51 -11.39 -10.05
N ARG A 488 38.82 -11.70 -11.31
CA ARG A 488 39.66 -12.82 -11.70
C ARG A 488 41.09 -12.35 -11.97
N ARG A 489 42.06 -13.03 -11.37
CA ARG A 489 43.50 -12.80 -11.49
C ARG A 489 44.18 -14.15 -11.71
N ARG A 490 45.08 -14.24 -12.70
CA ARG A 490 45.81 -15.49 -13.02
C ARG A 490 44.89 -16.71 -13.18
N GLY A 491 43.70 -16.49 -13.77
CA GLY A 491 42.68 -17.52 -13.95
C GLY A 491 41.80 -17.80 -12.72
N GLU A 492 42.07 -17.20 -11.55
CA GLU A 492 41.35 -17.46 -10.30
C GLU A 492 40.56 -16.25 -9.80
N ILE A 493 39.35 -16.46 -9.29
CA ILE A 493 38.58 -15.38 -8.66
C ILE A 493 39.19 -15.13 -7.27
N THR A 494 39.72 -13.92 -7.07
CA THR A 494 40.44 -13.56 -5.85
C THR A 494 39.64 -12.59 -4.97
N HIS A 495 38.79 -11.76 -5.56
CA HIS A 495 38.02 -10.73 -4.85
C HIS A 495 36.60 -10.62 -5.41
N PHE A 496 35.72 -10.00 -4.64
CA PHE A 496 34.40 -9.57 -5.08
C PHE A 496 34.16 -8.12 -4.68
N ALA A 497 33.55 -7.36 -5.59
CA ALA A 497 33.13 -5.98 -5.37
C ALA A 497 31.60 -5.91 -5.43
N PHE A 498 30.98 -5.22 -4.48
CA PHE A 498 29.55 -4.96 -4.52
C PHE A 498 29.22 -3.53 -4.18
N GLN A 499 28.19 -2.98 -4.83
CA GLN A 499 27.71 -1.63 -4.52
C GLN A 499 26.73 -1.68 -3.35
N ARG A 500 27.12 -1.16 -2.20
CA ARG A 500 26.31 -1.02 -0.98
C ARG A 500 25.64 0.35 -0.90
N GLU A 501 24.33 0.35 -0.74
CA GLU A 501 23.51 1.51 -0.42
C GLU A 501 22.80 1.33 0.93
N THR A 502 22.35 2.44 1.53
CA THR A 502 21.65 2.39 2.82
C THR A 502 20.25 1.78 2.76
N ARG A 503 19.63 1.72 1.56
CA ARG A 503 18.31 1.11 1.30
C ARG A 503 18.16 0.78 -0.19
N PHE A 504 17.43 -0.27 -0.52
CA PHE A 504 16.89 -0.49 -1.87
C PHE A 504 15.91 0.65 -2.24
N PRO A 505 15.79 1.07 -3.51
CA PRO A 505 14.64 1.86 -3.94
C PRO A 505 13.37 1.01 -3.83
N THR A 506 12.57 1.24 -2.80
CA THR A 506 11.19 0.72 -2.71
C THR A 506 10.36 1.46 -3.76
N GLY A 507 9.95 0.75 -4.82
CA GLY A 507 9.34 1.37 -5.99
C GLY A 507 7.83 1.60 -5.84
N SER A 508 7.41 2.88 -5.85
CA SER A 508 6.11 3.34 -6.36
C SER A 508 6.24 3.92 -7.78
N VAL A 509 7.25 3.49 -8.54
CA VAL A 509 7.53 3.97 -9.90
C VAL A 509 7.61 2.75 -10.82
N VAL A 510 6.70 2.66 -11.81
CA VAL A 510 6.97 1.85 -13.01
C VAL A 510 8.01 2.61 -13.77
N TYR A 511 9.25 2.24 -13.56
CA TYR A 511 10.30 2.77 -14.37
C TYR A 511 10.24 2.08 -15.73
N ASN A 512 10.35 2.86 -16.81
CA ASN A 512 10.57 2.35 -18.17
C ASN A 512 12.01 1.77 -18.32
N LEU A 513 12.47 1.01 -17.31
CA LEU A 513 13.82 0.65 -16.80
C LEU A 513 14.29 1.45 -15.57
N ALA A 514 13.97 0.98 -14.37
CA ALA A 514 14.69 1.31 -13.12
C ALA A 514 14.30 0.38 -11.95
N GLY A 515 14.63 -0.89 -12.13
CA GLY A 515 15.52 -1.55 -11.20
C GLY A 515 16.70 -2.11 -11.99
N GLY A 516 17.08 -1.41 -13.07
CA GLY A 516 18.03 -1.91 -14.02
C GLY A 516 19.35 -2.09 -13.31
N PHE A 517 19.82 -3.34 -13.23
CA PHE A 517 21.25 -3.59 -13.16
C PHE A 517 21.95 -2.57 -14.05
N PRO A 518 23.01 -1.90 -13.55
CA PRO A 518 23.69 -0.92 -14.38
C PRO A 518 24.02 -1.59 -15.71
N LYS A 519 23.57 -1.00 -16.82
CA LYS A 519 24.27 -1.27 -18.08
C LYS A 519 25.72 -0.93 -17.78
N LEU A 520 26.61 -1.91 -17.97
CA LEU A 520 28.06 -1.66 -17.98
C LEU A 520 28.32 -0.68 -19.10
N ASN A 521 28.18 0.60 -18.78
CA ASN A 521 28.62 1.72 -19.59
C ASN A 521 30.00 2.12 -19.07
N GLU A 522 30.76 2.85 -19.88
CA GLU A 522 32.08 3.34 -19.49
C GLU A 522 32.03 4.08 -18.14
N SER A 523 30.91 4.76 -17.82
CA SER A 523 30.79 5.47 -16.54
C SER A 523 30.76 4.57 -15.30
N VAL A 524 30.13 3.39 -15.36
CA VAL A 524 30.09 2.43 -14.23
C VAL A 524 31.42 1.69 -14.11
N LEU A 525 32.01 1.28 -15.23
CA LEU A 525 33.34 0.67 -15.25
C LEU A 525 34.40 1.64 -14.70
N ASN A 526 34.40 2.89 -15.16
CA ASN A 526 35.32 3.93 -14.68
C ASN A 526 35.13 4.23 -13.19
N PHE A 527 33.91 4.10 -12.68
CA PHE A 527 33.62 4.22 -11.25
C PHE A 527 34.15 3.03 -10.45
N ILE A 528 33.95 1.78 -10.91
CA ILE A 528 34.55 0.58 -10.32
C ILE A 528 36.07 0.73 -10.28
N ILE A 529 36.69 1.09 -11.41
CA ILE A 529 38.14 1.32 -11.50
C ILE A 529 38.59 2.35 -10.48
N ARG A 530 37.88 3.48 -10.36
CA ARG A 530 38.20 4.52 -9.38
C ARG A 530 38.12 4.03 -7.93
N SER A 531 37.09 3.27 -7.58
CA SER A 531 36.98 2.66 -6.24
C SER A 531 38.11 1.66 -5.98
N LEU A 532 38.45 0.83 -6.97
CA LEU A 532 39.59 -0.10 -6.85
C LEU A 532 40.91 0.65 -6.67
N LYS A 533 41.15 1.75 -7.39
CA LYS A 533 42.34 2.60 -7.16
C LYS A 533 42.39 3.15 -5.74
N LYS A 534 41.24 3.61 -5.24
CA LYS A 534 41.11 4.22 -3.92
C LYS A 534 41.35 3.20 -2.82
N ASP A 535 40.62 2.09 -2.88
CA ASP A 535 40.59 1.11 -1.79
C ASP A 535 41.85 0.26 -1.80
N LEU A 536 42.37 -0.13 -2.96
CA LEU A 536 43.58 -0.95 -3.04
C LEU A 536 44.88 -0.16 -3.24
N ASN A 537 44.80 1.17 -3.32
CA ASN A 537 45.93 2.05 -3.58
C ASN A 537 46.75 1.67 -4.85
N LEU A 538 46.05 1.34 -5.94
CA LEU A 538 46.65 0.88 -7.20
C LEU A 538 46.53 1.91 -8.33
N ASP A 539 47.51 1.96 -9.24
CA ASP A 539 47.44 2.78 -10.46
C ASP A 539 46.93 1.98 -11.67
N ILE A 540 45.61 1.73 -11.71
CA ILE A 540 44.93 0.94 -12.74
C ILE A 540 44.48 1.83 -13.92
N LYS A 541 44.89 1.58 -15.17
CA LYS A 541 44.44 2.40 -16.32
C LYS A 541 43.34 1.70 -17.11
N ASP A 542 42.54 2.47 -17.86
CA ASP A 542 41.61 1.92 -18.85
C ASP A 542 42.40 1.08 -19.87
N GLY A 543 42.16 -0.23 -19.87
CA GLY A 543 42.93 -1.23 -20.64
C GLY A 543 43.60 -2.31 -19.78
N ASP A 544 43.78 -2.08 -18.47
CA ASP A 544 44.34 -3.07 -17.53
C ASP A 544 43.29 -4.08 -17.01
N ILE A 545 42.02 -3.86 -17.37
CA ILE A 545 40.87 -4.67 -17.00
C ILE A 545 40.08 -5.01 -18.26
N THR A 546 39.71 -6.27 -18.40
CA THR A 546 38.80 -6.75 -19.45
C THR A 546 37.52 -7.31 -18.82
N LEU A 547 36.36 -6.90 -19.37
CA LEU A 547 35.09 -7.55 -19.07
C LEU A 547 35.11 -8.92 -19.73
N ASN A 548 35.15 -9.97 -18.93
CA ASN A 548 35.30 -11.34 -19.43
C ASN A 548 33.93 -11.99 -19.65
N GLU A 549 33.10 -12.05 -18.60
CA GLU A 549 31.85 -12.80 -18.62
C GLU A 549 30.74 -12.10 -17.82
N ILE A 550 29.50 -12.26 -18.27
CA ILE A 550 28.30 -11.95 -17.48
C ILE A 550 27.55 -13.26 -17.28
N VAL A 551 27.50 -13.71 -16.03
CA VAL A 551 26.83 -14.94 -15.63
C VAL A 551 25.44 -14.59 -15.13
N SER A 552 24.40 -15.14 -15.76
CA SER A 552 23.05 -15.12 -15.21
C SER A 552 22.97 -16.10 -14.03
N LEU A 553 22.75 -15.56 -12.83
CA LEU A 553 22.49 -16.32 -11.62
C LEU A 553 20.99 -16.60 -11.42
N GLY A 554 20.15 -16.28 -12.41
CA GLY A 554 18.72 -16.59 -12.43
C GLY A 554 17.84 -15.59 -11.64
N ARG A 555 16.52 -15.74 -11.73
CA ARG A 555 15.56 -14.81 -11.09
C ARG A 555 15.60 -14.89 -9.57
N VAL A 556 15.51 -13.74 -8.93
CA VAL A 556 15.22 -13.59 -7.50
C VAL A 556 13.74 -13.21 -7.39
N ILE A 557 13.00 -13.95 -6.59
CA ILE A 557 11.63 -13.62 -6.23
C ILE A 557 11.71 -13.01 -4.83
N PRO A 558 11.59 -11.68 -4.69
CA PRO A 558 11.61 -11.08 -3.37
C PRO A 558 10.34 -11.47 -2.60
N ASP A 559 10.39 -11.37 -1.27
CA ASP A 559 9.27 -11.67 -0.39
C ASP A 559 7.99 -10.91 -0.82
N SER A 560 6.86 -11.55 -0.56
CA SER A 560 5.49 -11.05 -0.64
C SER A 560 5.30 -9.75 0.15
N GLY A 561 5.70 -8.63 -0.44
CA GLY A 561 5.60 -7.30 0.16
C GLY A 561 6.72 -6.32 -0.18
N ILE A 562 7.76 -6.74 -0.90
CA ILE A 562 8.89 -5.87 -1.23
C ILE A 562 8.76 -5.29 -2.65
N THR A 563 8.48 -6.11 -3.66
CA THR A 563 8.27 -5.67 -5.07
C THR A 563 7.58 -6.76 -5.90
N ASN A 564 6.83 -6.42 -6.96
CA ASN A 564 6.40 -7.36 -8.02
C ASN A 564 7.44 -7.58 -9.13
N ASN A 565 8.64 -7.01 -8.99
CA ASN A 565 9.76 -7.26 -9.91
C ASN A 565 10.43 -8.58 -9.54
N HIS A 566 10.64 -9.43 -10.55
CA HIS A 566 11.44 -10.65 -10.46
C HIS A 566 12.80 -10.42 -11.15
N PRO A 567 13.71 -9.62 -10.56
CA PRO A 567 14.96 -9.30 -11.21
C PRO A 567 15.78 -10.57 -11.46
N ASN A 568 16.32 -10.70 -12.66
CA ASN A 568 17.38 -11.66 -12.92
C ASN A 568 18.65 -11.19 -12.23
N LEU A 569 19.23 -12.04 -11.40
CA LEU A 569 20.51 -11.81 -10.78
C LEU A 569 21.62 -12.07 -11.79
N TYR A 570 22.61 -11.18 -11.85
CA TYR A 570 23.80 -11.37 -12.69
C TYR A 570 25.07 -11.19 -11.83
N ALA A 571 26.08 -12.01 -12.09
CA ALA A 571 27.46 -11.75 -11.67
C ALA A 571 28.28 -11.33 -12.89
N VAL A 572 29.14 -10.35 -12.70
CA VAL A 572 30.06 -9.87 -13.73
C VAL A 572 31.46 -10.34 -13.37
N ILE A 573 32.21 -10.88 -14.33
CA ILE A 573 33.60 -11.29 -14.11
C ILE A 573 34.53 -10.35 -14.87
N LEU A 574 35.45 -9.74 -14.14
CA LEU A 574 36.50 -8.89 -14.68
C LEU A 574 37.85 -9.60 -14.56
N ASP A 575 38.60 -9.65 -15.66
CA ASP A 575 39.97 -10.17 -15.69
C ASP A 575 40.96 -8.99 -15.61
N PHE A 576 41.98 -9.14 -14.77
CA PHE A 576 43.07 -8.17 -14.62
C PHE A 576 44.35 -8.63 -15.31
N ASP A 577 45.10 -7.68 -15.87
CA ASP A 577 46.47 -7.91 -16.36
C ASP A 577 47.35 -8.49 -15.23
N GLU A 578 48.07 -9.57 -15.56
CA GLU A 578 48.85 -10.43 -14.68
C GLU A 578 49.93 -9.70 -13.86
N THR A 579 50.31 -8.48 -14.27
CA THR A 579 51.50 -7.76 -13.77
C THR A 579 51.23 -6.60 -12.82
N LYS A 580 49.98 -6.15 -12.66
CA LYS A 580 49.69 -4.82 -12.05
C LYS A 580 48.93 -4.81 -10.73
N PHE A 581 48.54 -5.98 -10.23
CA PHE A 581 47.80 -6.09 -8.98
C PHE A 581 48.66 -6.83 -7.94
N PRO A 582 49.07 -6.22 -6.83
CA PRO A 582 49.85 -6.87 -5.77
C PRO A 582 49.00 -7.91 -5.00
N GLU A 583 49.67 -8.79 -4.25
CA GLU A 583 48.99 -9.70 -3.31
C GLU A 583 48.45 -8.89 -2.11
N LEU A 584 47.16 -9.05 -1.84
CA LEU A 584 46.48 -8.45 -0.68
C LEU A 584 46.45 -9.50 0.43
N GLN A 585 46.68 -9.08 1.68
CA GLN A 585 46.69 -9.98 2.82
C GLN A 585 45.35 -9.94 3.57
N ALA A 586 44.98 -11.05 4.21
CA ALA A 586 43.82 -11.10 5.08
C ALA A 586 43.95 -10.05 6.20
N GLY A 587 42.92 -9.22 6.40
CA GLY A 587 42.89 -8.17 7.42
C GLY A 587 43.11 -6.73 6.94
N ASP A 588 43.27 -6.49 5.64
CA ASP A 588 43.27 -5.12 5.10
C ASP A 588 41.85 -4.49 5.23
N LYS A 589 41.73 -3.35 5.92
CA LYS A 589 40.42 -2.73 6.24
C LYS A 589 39.86 -1.90 5.07
N PHE A 590 38.73 -2.31 4.50
CA PHE A 590 38.08 -1.60 3.38
C PHE A 590 36.55 -1.47 3.49
N GLU A 591 36.01 -1.30 4.70
CA GLU A 591 34.57 -1.04 4.88
C GLU A 591 34.25 0.48 4.86
N GLU A 592 33.52 0.94 3.84
CA GLU A 592 32.73 2.19 3.91
C GLU A 592 31.22 1.84 3.98
N GLU A 593 30.43 2.63 4.73
CA GLU A 593 28.98 2.40 4.91
C GLU A 593 28.15 2.61 3.61
N LYS A 594 28.71 3.27 2.59
CA LYS A 594 28.08 3.59 1.30
C LYS A 594 29.10 3.59 0.18
N GLY A 595 28.78 2.99 -0.97
CA GLY A 595 29.66 2.95 -2.15
C GLY A 595 29.93 1.54 -2.65
N ILE A 596 30.95 1.35 -3.48
CA ILE A 596 31.45 0.01 -3.81
C ILE A 596 32.35 -0.46 -2.67
N VAL A 597 32.10 -1.67 -2.18
CA VAL A 597 32.91 -2.33 -1.17
C VAL A 597 33.60 -3.52 -1.82
N LEU A 598 34.91 -3.66 -1.61
CA LEU A 598 35.74 -4.70 -2.19
C LEU A 598 36.28 -5.63 -1.11
N TRP A 599 36.18 -6.94 -1.33
CA TRP A 599 36.60 -7.96 -0.36
C TRP A 599 37.34 -9.13 -1.00
N PRO A 600 38.34 -9.71 -0.30
CA PRO A 600 38.98 -10.94 -0.73
C PRO A 600 38.06 -12.15 -0.55
N VAL A 601 38.13 -13.10 -1.49
CA VAL A 601 37.34 -14.34 -1.45
C VAL A 601 37.63 -15.15 -0.17
N SER A 602 38.84 -15.05 0.37
CA SER A 602 39.23 -15.72 1.62
C SER A 602 38.42 -15.26 2.85
N GLU A 603 37.81 -14.08 2.81
CA GLU A 603 37.01 -13.52 3.91
C GLU A 603 35.50 -13.72 3.71
N VAL A 604 35.08 -14.34 2.60
CA VAL A 604 33.64 -14.55 2.30
C VAL A 604 32.92 -15.22 3.46
N SER A 605 33.51 -16.23 4.10
CA SER A 605 32.88 -16.94 5.21
C SER A 605 32.59 -16.00 6.40
N GLU A 606 33.54 -15.12 6.73
CA GLU A 606 33.37 -14.12 7.78
C GLU A 606 32.32 -13.07 7.39
N ILE A 607 32.30 -12.63 6.14
CA ILE A 607 31.33 -11.65 5.63
C ILE A 607 29.93 -12.24 5.62
N VAL A 608 29.76 -13.46 5.12
CA VAL A 608 28.48 -14.20 5.14
C VAL A 608 27.95 -14.33 6.56
N SER A 609 28.83 -14.56 7.55
CA SER A 609 28.41 -14.65 8.96
C SER A 609 27.94 -13.33 9.59
N LYS A 610 28.33 -12.18 9.00
CA LYS A 610 28.02 -10.84 9.52
C LYS A 610 27.06 -10.04 8.63
N CYS A 611 26.78 -10.52 7.42
CA CYS A 611 26.00 -9.82 6.42
C CYS A 611 24.50 -10.07 6.61
N ASP A 612 23.71 -9.00 6.58
CA ASP A 612 22.24 -9.02 6.62
C ASP A 612 21.60 -8.74 5.26
N ASP A 613 22.38 -8.75 4.17
CA ASP A 613 21.94 -8.45 2.81
C ASP A 613 21.49 -9.70 2.05
N SER A 614 20.16 -9.86 1.94
CA SER A 614 19.51 -10.98 1.24
C SER A 614 19.92 -11.16 -0.23
N TYR A 615 20.27 -10.08 -0.93
CA TYR A 615 20.69 -10.16 -2.32
C TYR A 615 22.13 -10.68 -2.42
N PHE A 616 23.05 -10.13 -1.62
CA PHE A 616 24.44 -10.55 -1.57
C PHE A 616 24.56 -12.03 -1.23
N LEU A 617 23.88 -12.45 -0.16
CA LEU A 617 23.94 -13.84 0.28
C LEU A 617 23.30 -14.81 -0.74
N ALA A 618 22.26 -14.39 -1.48
CA ALA A 618 21.65 -15.20 -2.53
C ALA A 618 22.58 -15.36 -3.73
N ALA A 619 23.31 -14.30 -4.07
CA ALA A 619 24.32 -14.34 -5.12
C ALA A 619 25.49 -15.23 -4.76
N MET A 620 26.01 -15.12 -3.53
CA MET A 620 27.11 -15.96 -3.06
C MET A 620 26.74 -17.44 -3.06
N ALA A 621 25.54 -17.78 -2.59
CA ALA A 621 25.05 -19.15 -2.66
C ALA A 621 25.00 -19.64 -4.12
N ARG A 622 24.32 -18.93 -5.02
CA ARG A 622 24.18 -19.36 -6.41
C ARG A 622 25.51 -19.45 -7.16
N LEU A 623 26.49 -18.62 -6.82
CA LEU A 623 27.87 -18.73 -7.32
C LEU A 623 28.57 -20.00 -6.85
N THR A 624 28.52 -20.30 -5.55
CA THR A 624 29.07 -21.54 -4.98
C THR A 624 28.47 -22.78 -5.65
N LEU A 625 27.19 -22.70 -6.01
CA LEU A 625 26.42 -23.85 -6.50
C LEU A 625 26.53 -24.04 -8.01
N SER A 626 26.62 -22.95 -8.78
CA SER A 626 26.83 -22.99 -10.23
C SER A 626 28.22 -23.49 -10.66
N GLY A 627 29.06 -23.92 -9.70
CA GLY A 627 30.41 -24.42 -9.98
C GLY A 627 31.35 -23.35 -10.56
N ILE A 628 31.01 -22.07 -10.42
CA ILE A 628 31.84 -20.93 -10.85
C ILE A 628 32.96 -20.76 -9.79
N TYR A 629 33.84 -21.77 -9.79
CA TYR A 629 35.12 -21.95 -9.11
C TYR A 629 35.28 -21.52 -7.63
N THR A 630 35.55 -22.52 -6.76
CA THR A 630 36.24 -22.47 -5.44
C THR A 630 36.07 -21.24 -4.54
N ILE A 631 34.84 -20.76 -4.32
CA ILE A 631 34.52 -20.08 -3.05
C ILE A 631 34.17 -21.18 -2.05
N ASN A 632 35.20 -21.84 -1.50
CA ASN A 632 35.02 -22.93 -0.55
C ASN A 632 34.73 -22.33 0.83
N LEU A 633 33.45 -22.09 1.14
CA LEU A 633 33.00 -21.50 2.41
C LEU A 633 33.41 -22.31 3.64
N SER A 634 33.84 -23.57 3.46
CA SER A 634 34.13 -24.54 4.51
C SER A 634 35.57 -24.52 5.04
N GLU A 635 36.52 -23.82 4.42
CA GLU A 635 37.96 -24.03 4.72
C GLU A 635 38.57 -23.16 5.83
N ASN A 636 37.78 -22.47 6.64
CA ASN A 636 38.27 -21.87 7.90
C ASN A 636 37.93 -22.74 9.13
N ASN A 637 38.65 -23.87 9.23
CA ASN A 637 39.16 -24.50 10.46
C ASN A 637 38.25 -24.59 11.72
N LYS A 638 37.56 -25.73 11.90
CA LYS A 638 37.85 -26.79 12.91
C LYS A 638 36.63 -27.68 13.19
N LYS A 639 36.80 -28.98 12.92
CA LYS A 639 36.11 -30.17 13.48
C LYS A 639 34.58 -30.31 13.28
N ASN A 640 34.28 -31.35 12.49
CA ASN A 640 33.18 -32.32 12.56
C ASN A 640 31.75 -31.91 12.12
N ASP A 641 31.30 -32.71 11.14
CA ASP A 641 29.94 -33.08 10.68
C ASP A 641 29.08 -32.13 9.82
#